data_AF-A0A9D8S8T0-F1
#
_entry.id   AF-A0A9D8S8T0-F1
#
_cell.length_a   1.000
_cell.length_b   1.000
_cell.length_c   1.000
_cell.angle_alpha   90.00
_cell.angle_beta   90.00
_cell.angle_gamma   90.00
#
_symmetry.space_group_name_H-M   'P 1'
#
loop_
_entity.id
_entity.type
_entity.pdbx_description
1 polymer ?
#
loop_
_entity_poly.entity_id
_entity_poly.type
_entity_poly.pdbx_seq_one_letter_code
_entity_poly.pdbx_strand_id
1 'polypeptide(L)'
;MKQGITFDKGKKVLPLITAIIGVVLGIALLALRLNIVAVVNVAYMCILSALIFLGIVIKKKVYLFNIVGYAGSAIGIFLYFLIFGADAGFGAFSSGKAGWSSAEHPLFTGAGNFLTRLGGNILLLLPCIIAVVALVVISKKAFKKTTAHKVVTSIISIALAGTTVLYVLTMNLRSKPNTTRLWKGHDDYLDGVDKAKSGNPNVLFILMDDMGYADTSLNGAIYDTPNMDRIGEEGINFDNFYSSYSVCSPARFALMTGRYPFRGYADNVIYPTVDTLSPFAQTRIFNSIEMGNNADGMLGDEITLAEIFQNAGYNTGAFGKWHLGDYGEYLPTNQGFDYFYGSHHVNDMKPFYHVVEENGEYEIVHGTDELKDQSKASEWIHEEINDWITDQVTSSDEPFFAYYATPWPHAPIYAGDDFDGVTGMGTYADCVTEFDYYLGELFNTLEDLGVMDDTIIIFTSDNGPALEGSVGELRGGKYLAYEGGQKVPCMIRWGNNNGLWEKGTTRSQSATLVDVMPTLVELCGITGNGGEKNYLPFDRDIDGVSLVPLLKNDTVVHTEEHPILHMKRESLKAIQYTVSTEDVLSRKEYKDYKYPVLTDNEYITFKYFQRIQNDNSAFFDKYRKNWLHILSDDAGENLNRSSVYPTIAEEMNEKMNEIMKNFKADRRGINEEYYE
;
A
#
# COMPACT_ATOMS: atom_id res chain seq x y z
N MET A 1 58.74 34.96 -1.17
CA MET A 1 57.75 34.64 -0.11
C MET A 1 56.83 33.54 -0.62
N LYS A 2 56.90 32.32 -0.06
CA LYS A 2 55.95 31.25 -0.39
C LYS A 2 54.61 31.60 0.26
N GLN A 3 53.63 32.07 -0.53
CA GLN A 3 52.27 32.33 -0.04
C GLN A 3 51.71 31.06 0.61
N GLY A 4 51.45 31.13 1.91
CA GLY A 4 50.62 30.16 2.63
C GLY A 4 49.17 30.22 2.15
N ILE A 5 48.37 29.23 2.54
CA ILE A 5 46.93 29.25 2.28
C ILE A 5 46.33 30.45 3.04
N THR A 6 45.49 31.23 2.37
CA THR A 6 44.86 32.42 2.95
C THR A 6 43.35 32.23 3.07
N PHE A 7 42.77 32.66 4.20
CA PHE A 7 41.33 32.64 4.41
C PHE A 7 40.72 33.93 3.84
N ASP A 8 40.00 33.83 2.73
CA ASP A 8 39.45 34.95 1.97
C ASP A 8 38.02 35.25 2.45
N LYS A 9 37.86 36.42 3.10
CA LYS A 9 36.56 36.93 3.58
C LYS A 9 35.87 37.84 2.56
N GLY A 10 36.44 38.02 1.37
CA GLY A 10 35.91 38.92 0.35
C GLY A 10 34.59 38.42 -0.24
N LYS A 11 33.67 39.37 -0.51
CA LYS A 11 32.36 39.11 -1.15
C LYS A 11 32.50 38.88 -2.66
N LYS A 12 33.16 37.80 -3.06
CA LYS A 12 33.26 37.42 -4.47
C LYS A 12 31.94 36.83 -4.95
N VAL A 13 31.58 37.11 -6.19
CA VAL A 13 30.30 36.72 -6.80
C VAL A 13 30.03 35.21 -6.65
N LEU A 14 30.95 34.36 -7.13
CA LEU A 14 30.75 32.90 -7.09
C LEU A 14 30.63 32.33 -5.66
N PRO A 15 31.55 32.63 -4.70
CA PRO A 15 31.38 32.22 -3.31
C PRO A 15 30.08 32.73 -2.66
N LEU A 16 29.64 33.94 -2.98
CA LEU A 16 28.40 34.50 -2.45
C LEU A 16 27.17 33.75 -2.99
N ILE A 17 27.15 33.44 -4.29
CA ILE A 17 26.11 32.61 -4.90
C ILE A 17 26.06 31.24 -4.23
N THR A 18 27.21 30.58 -4.03
CA THR A 18 27.23 29.29 -3.34
C THR A 18 26.66 29.42 -1.93
N ALA A 19 27.04 30.46 -1.16
CA ALA A 19 26.48 30.67 0.17
C ALA A 19 24.95 30.75 0.18
N ILE A 20 24.39 31.54 -0.74
CA ILE A 20 22.94 31.73 -0.86
C ILE A 20 22.26 30.40 -1.19
N ILE A 21 22.77 29.65 -2.17
CA ILE A 21 22.20 28.35 -2.57
C ILE A 21 22.16 27.39 -1.38
N GLY A 22 23.25 27.26 -0.62
CA GLY A 22 23.31 26.30 0.49
C GLY A 22 22.32 26.64 1.62
N VAL A 23 22.19 27.93 1.96
CA VAL A 23 21.20 28.38 2.96
C VAL A 23 19.77 28.17 2.45
N VAL A 24 19.50 28.51 1.18
CA VAL A 24 18.17 28.30 0.57
C VAL A 24 17.81 26.82 0.53
N LEU A 25 18.75 25.95 0.16
CA LEU A 25 18.54 24.50 0.16
C LEU A 25 18.29 23.95 1.57
N GLY A 26 18.97 24.48 2.59
CA GLY A 26 18.72 24.12 3.99
C GLY A 26 17.32 24.55 4.49
N ILE A 27 16.87 25.75 4.11
CA ILE A 27 15.52 26.25 4.42
C ILE A 27 14.46 25.46 3.64
N ALA A 28 14.69 25.21 2.35
CA ALA A 28 13.79 24.47 1.49
C ALA A 28 13.56 23.05 2.01
N LEU A 29 14.58 22.42 2.60
CA LEU A 29 14.44 21.11 3.22
C LEU A 29 13.42 21.13 4.37
N LEU A 30 13.49 22.13 5.25
CA LEU A 30 12.56 22.31 6.37
C LEU A 30 11.14 22.68 5.91
N ALA A 31 11.02 23.43 4.80
CA ALA A 31 9.74 23.90 4.29
C ALA A 31 8.99 22.84 3.46
N LEU A 32 9.70 22.14 2.57
CA LEU A 32 9.12 21.18 1.63
C LEU A 32 8.95 19.79 2.24
N ARG A 33 9.77 19.46 3.25
CA ARG A 33 9.78 18.17 3.95
C ARG A 33 10.06 16.95 3.07
N LEU A 34 10.71 17.13 1.93
CA LEU A 34 11.02 16.05 1.01
C LEU A 34 12.45 15.52 1.23
N ASN A 35 12.60 14.21 1.45
CA ASN A 35 13.90 13.53 1.58
C ASN A 35 14.82 13.78 0.37
N ILE A 36 14.27 13.95 -0.85
CA ILE A 36 15.07 14.26 -2.05
C ILE A 36 15.82 15.58 -1.92
N VAL A 37 15.28 16.54 -1.18
CA VAL A 37 15.96 17.83 -0.95
C VAL A 37 17.21 17.61 -0.10
N ALA A 38 17.25 16.60 0.78
CA ALA A 38 18.45 16.23 1.54
C ALA A 38 19.53 15.65 0.59
N VAL A 39 19.15 14.81 -0.37
CA VAL A 39 20.05 14.30 -1.43
C VAL A 39 20.62 15.44 -2.27
N VAL A 40 19.77 16.41 -2.67
CA VAL A 40 20.22 17.60 -3.41
C VAL A 40 21.18 18.45 -2.57
N ASN A 41 20.91 18.63 -1.27
CA ASN A 41 21.82 19.32 -0.35
C ASN A 41 23.19 18.63 -0.29
N VAL A 42 23.25 17.30 -0.31
CA VAL A 42 24.52 16.53 -0.32
C VAL A 42 25.27 16.67 -1.61
N ALA A 43 24.58 16.56 -2.74
CA ALA A 43 25.20 16.77 -4.04
C ALA A 43 25.84 18.16 -4.10
N TYR A 44 25.11 19.17 -3.62
CA TYR A 44 25.61 20.54 -3.45
C TYR A 44 26.83 20.60 -2.49
N MET A 45 26.79 19.94 -1.33
CA MET A 45 27.90 19.90 -0.38
C MET A 45 29.15 19.18 -0.93
N CYS A 46 28.97 18.14 -1.75
CA CYS A 46 30.06 17.46 -2.46
C CYS A 46 30.72 18.40 -3.48
N ILE A 47 29.91 19.11 -4.27
CA ILE A 47 30.38 20.14 -5.20
C ILE A 47 31.15 21.22 -4.44
N LEU A 48 30.63 21.70 -3.31
CA LEU A 48 31.33 22.70 -2.50
C LEU A 48 32.62 22.19 -1.92
N SER A 49 32.67 20.94 -1.46
CA SER A 49 33.89 20.31 -0.97
C SER A 49 34.96 20.28 -2.06
N ALA A 50 34.58 19.94 -3.31
CA ALA A 50 35.46 20.00 -4.46
C ALA A 50 35.92 21.44 -4.77
N LEU A 51 35.03 22.44 -4.70
CA LEU A 51 35.38 23.85 -4.90
C LEU A 51 36.33 24.38 -3.81
N ILE A 52 36.13 23.98 -2.56
CA ILE A 52 37.01 24.30 -1.43
C ILE A 52 38.39 23.66 -1.66
N PHE A 53 38.42 22.38 -2.03
CA PHE A 53 39.64 21.65 -2.37
C PHE A 53 40.41 22.32 -3.52
N LEU A 54 39.76 22.62 -4.63
CA LEU A 54 40.37 23.30 -5.78
C LEU A 54 40.84 24.71 -5.41
N GLY A 55 40.07 25.44 -4.60
CA GLY A 55 40.47 26.75 -4.06
C GLY A 55 41.77 26.67 -3.27
N ILE A 56 41.94 25.61 -2.48
CA ILE A 56 43.14 25.35 -1.69
C ILE A 56 44.32 24.95 -2.58
N VAL A 57 44.13 23.98 -3.47
CA VAL A 57 45.20 23.39 -4.29
C VAL A 57 45.72 24.38 -5.34
N ILE A 58 44.80 25.05 -6.04
CA ILE A 58 45.12 25.94 -7.17
C ILE A 58 45.36 27.37 -6.68
N LYS A 59 44.39 27.92 -5.93
CA LYS A 59 44.38 29.35 -5.57
C LYS A 59 45.01 29.66 -4.21
N LYS A 60 45.37 28.63 -3.43
CA LYS A 60 45.86 28.75 -2.05
C LYS A 60 44.91 29.59 -1.18
N LYS A 61 43.61 29.41 -1.38
CA LYS A 61 42.55 30.19 -0.71
C LYS A 61 41.42 29.31 -0.24
N VAL A 62 40.95 29.58 0.98
CA VAL A 62 39.68 29.08 1.51
C VAL A 62 38.72 30.26 1.55
N TYR A 63 37.61 30.19 0.82
CA TYR A 63 36.61 31.26 0.79
C TYR A 63 35.59 31.09 1.91
N LEU A 64 35.41 32.11 2.74
CA LEU A 64 34.44 32.09 3.85
C LEU A 64 33.03 31.72 3.37
N PHE A 65 32.58 32.34 2.28
CA PHE A 65 31.22 32.14 1.78
C PHE A 65 30.95 30.72 1.24
N ASN A 66 31.99 29.99 0.78
CA ASN A 66 31.84 28.57 0.48
C ASN A 66 31.60 27.78 1.78
N ILE A 67 32.35 28.07 2.84
CA ILE A 67 32.13 27.41 4.15
C ILE A 67 30.73 27.72 4.69
N VAL A 68 30.24 28.95 4.52
CA VAL A 68 28.87 29.33 4.92
C VAL A 68 27.82 28.54 4.16
N GLY A 69 27.94 28.41 2.84
CA GLY A 69 27.00 27.62 2.03
C GLY A 69 26.96 26.15 2.46
N TYR A 70 28.14 25.56 2.65
CA TYR A 70 28.26 24.19 3.13
C TYR A 70 27.59 24.00 4.51
N ALA A 71 27.89 24.89 5.46
CA ALA A 71 27.32 24.84 6.80
C ALA A 71 25.80 25.05 6.79
N GLY A 72 25.28 25.93 5.93
CA GLY A 72 23.84 26.14 5.77
C GLY A 72 23.10 24.87 5.36
N SER A 73 23.62 24.17 4.35
CA SER A 73 23.06 22.86 3.93
C SER A 73 23.20 21.81 5.03
N ALA A 74 24.36 21.70 5.67
CA ALA A 74 24.60 20.71 6.73
C ALA A 74 23.65 20.90 7.93
N ILE A 75 23.47 22.15 8.38
CA ILE A 75 22.56 22.51 9.47
C ILE A 75 21.11 22.25 9.05
N GLY A 76 20.74 22.58 7.82
CA GLY A 76 19.41 22.27 7.28
C GLY A 76 19.11 20.78 7.34
N ILE A 77 20.04 19.93 6.89
CA ILE A 77 19.89 18.47 6.95
C ILE A 77 19.79 17.99 8.40
N PHE A 78 20.66 18.47 9.30
CA PHE A 78 20.61 18.12 10.73
C PHE A 78 19.28 18.50 11.38
N LEU A 79 18.82 19.73 11.19
CA LEU A 79 17.54 20.18 11.75
C LEU A 79 16.37 19.40 11.15
N TYR A 80 16.42 19.10 9.85
CA TYR A 80 15.39 18.31 9.19
C TYR A 80 15.27 16.92 9.81
N PHE A 81 16.36 16.17 9.94
CA PHE A 81 16.30 14.83 10.53
C PHE A 81 16.12 14.84 12.05
N LEU A 82 16.49 15.92 12.75
CA LEU A 82 16.19 16.08 14.16
C LEU A 82 14.68 16.29 14.40
N ILE A 83 14.02 17.08 13.56
CA ILE A 83 12.61 17.47 13.71
C ILE A 83 11.69 16.42 13.06
N PHE A 84 12.03 15.95 11.86
CA PHE A 84 11.17 15.16 10.97
C PHE A 84 11.74 13.79 10.60
N GLY A 85 12.99 13.49 10.96
CA GLY A 85 13.63 12.21 10.63
C GLY A 85 13.06 11.05 11.45
N ALA A 86 13.06 9.85 10.84
CA ALA A 86 12.76 8.62 11.56
C ALA A 86 13.86 8.26 12.57
N ASP A 87 13.58 7.27 13.40
CA ASP A 87 14.51 6.73 14.38
C ASP A 87 15.73 6.11 13.68
N ALA A 88 16.69 6.98 13.35
CA ALA A 88 18.02 6.60 12.88
C ALA A 88 18.81 6.05 14.08
N GLY A 89 18.43 4.85 14.52
CA GLY A 89 19.17 4.10 15.50
C GLY A 89 20.47 3.60 14.90
N PHE A 90 21.60 4.01 15.50
CA PHE A 90 22.93 3.41 15.32
C PHE A 90 22.92 1.86 15.51
N GLY A 91 21.85 1.30 16.07
CA GLY A 91 21.58 -0.14 16.17
C GLY A 91 21.59 -0.85 14.82
N ALA A 92 21.06 -0.25 13.75
CA ALA A 92 21.05 -0.86 12.41
C ALA A 92 22.47 -1.06 11.84
N PHE A 93 23.43 -0.23 12.25
CA PHE A 93 24.80 -0.27 11.73
C PHE A 93 25.71 -1.27 12.50
N SER A 94 25.32 -1.70 13.69
CA SER A 94 26.20 -2.46 14.60
C SER A 94 25.75 -3.90 14.87
N SER A 95 24.48 -4.25 14.67
CA SER A 95 23.96 -5.58 15.03
C SER A 95 24.01 -6.61 13.89
N GLY A 96 24.10 -6.18 12.62
CA GLY A 96 23.91 -7.09 11.48
C GLY A 96 22.53 -7.77 11.45
N LYS A 97 21.61 -7.33 12.31
CA LYS A 97 20.23 -7.80 12.43
C LYS A 97 19.32 -6.65 12.03
N ALA A 98 18.98 -6.57 10.74
CA ALA A 98 17.88 -5.74 10.29
C ALA A 98 16.60 -6.30 10.92
N GLY A 99 15.92 -5.54 11.78
CA GLY A 99 14.69 -5.98 12.45
C GLY A 99 14.52 -5.50 13.88
N TRP A 100 15.59 -5.14 14.59
CA TRP A 100 15.45 -4.60 15.94
C TRP A 100 15.03 -3.13 15.92
N SER A 101 13.77 -2.92 16.32
CA SER A 101 13.21 -1.61 16.66
C SER A 101 14.03 -0.98 17.80
N SER A 102 14.35 0.32 17.71
CA SER A 102 14.87 1.08 18.86
C SER A 102 13.93 1.06 20.06
N ALA A 103 12.67 0.62 19.90
CA ALA A 103 11.73 0.44 20.99
C ALA A 103 12.16 -0.61 22.04
N GLU A 104 13.03 -1.57 21.69
CA GLU A 104 13.31 -2.73 22.56
C GLU A 104 14.62 -2.65 23.37
N HIS A 105 15.47 -1.65 23.14
CA HIS A 105 16.76 -1.57 23.84
C HIS A 105 16.63 -0.89 25.22
N PRO A 106 17.04 -1.50 26.35
CA PRO A 106 16.78 -0.98 27.71
C PRO A 106 17.28 0.45 28.03
N LEU A 107 18.29 0.94 27.32
CA LEU A 107 18.81 2.33 27.43
C LEU A 107 18.22 3.30 26.39
N PHE A 108 17.50 2.80 25.39
CA PHE A 108 17.01 3.55 24.23
C PHE A 108 15.53 3.26 23.90
N THR A 109 14.80 2.57 24.78
CA THR A 109 13.37 2.27 24.65
C THR A 109 12.57 3.56 24.53
N GLY A 110 11.59 3.54 23.61
CA GLY A 110 10.66 4.64 23.37
C GLY A 110 10.73 5.13 21.93
N ALA A 111 9.60 5.10 21.23
CA ALA A 111 9.47 5.65 19.89
C ALA A 111 9.92 7.12 19.87
N GLY A 112 10.82 7.50 18.96
CA GLY A 112 10.91 8.89 18.53
C GLY A 112 11.32 9.95 19.54
N ASN A 113 11.83 9.62 20.74
CA ASN A 113 12.15 10.68 21.70
C ASN A 113 13.27 11.59 21.16
N PHE A 114 13.09 12.90 21.35
CA PHE A 114 13.99 13.95 20.82
C PHE A 114 15.46 13.70 21.14
N LEU A 115 15.77 13.05 22.28
CA LEU A 115 17.13 12.81 22.74
C LEU A 115 17.84 11.71 21.95
N THR A 116 17.15 10.64 21.57
CA THR A 116 17.70 9.57 20.72
C THR A 116 18.03 10.11 19.33
N ARG A 117 17.09 10.89 18.74
CA ARG A 117 17.31 11.57 17.45
C ARG A 117 18.45 12.56 17.53
N LEU A 118 18.52 13.36 18.61
CA LEU A 118 19.61 14.30 18.85
C LEU A 118 20.97 13.59 18.95
N GLY A 119 21.05 12.48 19.70
CA GLY A 119 22.28 11.70 19.87
C GLY A 119 22.80 11.11 18.56
N GLY A 120 21.93 10.44 17.79
CA GLY A 120 22.29 9.87 16.49
C GLY A 120 22.73 10.94 15.47
N ASN A 121 21.96 12.04 15.36
CA ASN A 121 22.29 13.14 14.47
C ASN A 121 23.62 13.84 14.85
N ILE A 122 23.90 14.03 16.16
CA ILE A 122 25.17 14.59 16.61
C ILE A 122 26.33 13.67 16.21
N LEU A 123 26.25 12.38 16.47
CA LEU A 123 27.31 11.42 16.16
C LEU A 123 27.62 11.36 14.66
N LEU A 124 26.59 11.44 13.82
CA LEU A 124 26.72 11.40 12.36
C LEU A 124 27.23 12.74 11.79
N LEU A 125 26.88 13.89 12.37
CA LEU A 125 27.33 15.22 11.93
C LEU A 125 28.72 15.59 12.48
N LEU A 126 29.12 15.04 13.62
CA LEU A 126 30.38 15.34 14.33
C LEU A 126 31.62 15.23 13.43
N PRO A 127 31.79 14.19 12.57
CA PRO A 127 32.91 14.11 11.64
C PRO A 127 32.97 15.27 10.64
N CYS A 128 31.82 15.73 10.14
CA CYS A 128 31.73 16.88 9.24
C CYS A 128 32.17 18.17 9.97
N ILE A 129 31.68 18.38 11.20
CA ILE A 129 32.05 19.54 12.03
C ILE A 129 33.56 19.54 12.31
N ILE A 130 34.11 18.39 12.72
CA ILE A 130 35.55 18.23 12.96
C ILE A 130 36.35 18.54 11.69
N ALA A 131 35.93 18.04 10.53
CA ALA A 131 36.61 18.29 9.26
C ALA A 131 36.58 19.78 8.88
N VAL A 132 35.44 20.46 9.02
CA VAL A 132 35.32 21.92 8.76
C VAL A 132 36.20 22.71 9.72
N VAL A 133 36.16 22.41 11.02
CA VAL A 133 36.97 23.10 12.04
C VAL A 133 38.46 22.85 11.78
N ALA A 134 38.86 21.62 11.47
CA ALA A 134 40.24 21.28 11.15
C ALA A 134 40.74 22.05 9.91
N LEU A 135 39.93 22.19 8.85
CA LEU A 135 40.27 23.02 7.68
C LEU A 135 40.50 24.49 8.07
N VAL A 136 39.65 25.05 8.93
CA VAL A 136 39.78 26.43 9.41
C VAL A 136 41.01 26.62 10.30
N VAL A 137 41.32 25.67 11.18
CA VAL A 137 42.47 25.75 12.08
C VAL A 137 43.79 25.54 11.32
N ILE A 138 43.86 24.52 10.46
CA ILE A 138 45.06 24.20 9.67
C ILE A 138 45.38 25.32 8.68
N SER A 139 44.37 25.89 8.03
CA SER A 139 44.56 27.05 7.13
C SER A 139 45.12 28.28 7.84
N LYS A 140 44.95 28.39 9.17
CA LYS A 140 45.46 29.54 9.95
C LYS A 140 46.83 29.33 10.59
N LYS A 141 47.21 28.13 11.05
CA LYS A 141 48.35 28.03 12.01
C LYS A 141 49.28 26.79 11.99
N ALA A 142 49.09 25.73 11.20
CA ALA A 142 49.68 24.44 11.60
C ALA A 142 51.04 24.00 10.98
N PHE A 143 51.36 24.25 9.70
CA PHE A 143 52.49 23.56 9.05
C PHE A 143 53.58 24.46 8.44
N LYS A 144 54.85 24.22 8.82
CA LYS A 144 56.05 24.87 8.26
C LYS A 144 56.44 24.33 6.86
N LYS A 145 56.16 23.05 6.55
CA LYS A 145 56.40 22.43 5.23
C LYS A 145 55.15 22.48 4.36
N THR A 146 55.27 23.07 3.17
CA THR A 146 54.16 23.29 2.22
C THR A 146 53.55 21.98 1.70
N THR A 147 54.34 20.92 1.56
CA THR A 147 53.88 19.60 1.09
C THR A 147 53.00 18.90 2.13
N ALA A 148 53.40 18.89 3.40
CA ALA A 148 52.61 18.29 4.48
C ALA A 148 51.26 19.02 4.64
N HIS A 149 51.27 20.35 4.52
CA HIS A 149 50.05 21.16 4.52
C HIS A 149 49.09 20.73 3.39
N LYS A 150 49.61 20.58 2.15
CA LYS A 150 48.78 20.14 1.02
C LYS A 150 48.19 18.76 1.24
N VAL A 151 48.98 17.79 1.70
CA VAL A 151 48.53 16.42 1.92
C VAL A 151 47.44 16.38 2.99
N VAL A 152 47.69 16.98 4.16
CA VAL A 152 46.73 16.98 5.27
C VAL A 152 45.44 17.70 4.89
N THR A 153 45.51 18.85 4.22
CA THR A 153 44.31 19.58 3.81
C THR A 153 43.53 18.82 2.71
N SER A 154 44.22 18.13 1.81
CA SER A 154 43.58 17.27 0.80
C SER A 154 42.82 16.12 1.45
N ILE A 155 43.45 15.44 2.43
CA ILE A 155 42.82 14.36 3.18
C ILE A 155 41.56 14.86 3.91
N ILE A 156 41.63 16.03 4.55
CA ILE A 156 40.46 16.57 5.27
C ILE A 156 39.35 17.01 4.31
N SER A 157 39.68 17.58 3.13
CA SER A 157 38.66 17.91 2.12
C SER A 157 37.99 16.67 1.52
N ILE A 158 38.73 15.57 1.33
CA ILE A 158 38.16 14.28 0.90
C ILE A 158 37.30 13.69 2.03
N ALA A 159 37.77 13.74 3.27
CA ALA A 159 37.01 13.29 4.43
C ALA A 159 35.71 14.10 4.61
N LEU A 160 35.72 15.41 4.34
CA LEU A 160 34.54 16.27 4.38
C LEU A 160 33.47 15.81 3.38
N ALA A 161 33.87 15.50 2.15
CA ALA A 161 32.96 14.95 1.14
C ALA A 161 32.47 13.54 1.54
N GLY A 162 33.38 12.65 1.94
CA GLY A 162 33.05 11.27 2.32
C GLY A 162 32.11 11.17 3.53
N THR A 163 32.34 12.02 4.55
CA THR A 163 31.47 12.06 5.75
C THR A 163 30.10 12.63 5.46
N THR A 164 29.95 13.54 4.49
CA THR A 164 28.63 14.07 4.09
C THR A 164 27.85 13.08 3.23
N VAL A 165 28.54 12.35 2.35
CA VAL A 165 27.93 11.24 1.60
C VAL A 165 27.44 10.17 2.59
N LEU A 166 28.29 9.76 3.54
CA LEU A 166 27.92 8.79 4.57
C LEU A 166 26.74 9.32 5.42
N TYR A 167 26.79 10.56 5.87
CA TYR A 167 25.75 11.22 6.67
C TYR A 167 24.35 11.06 6.05
N VAL A 168 24.19 11.35 4.76
CA VAL A 168 22.87 11.26 4.13
C VAL A 168 22.50 9.87 3.64
N LEU A 169 23.47 9.04 3.26
CA LEU A 169 23.16 7.63 3.02
C LEU A 169 22.64 6.95 4.29
N THR A 170 23.13 7.35 5.47
CA THR A 170 22.65 6.87 6.77
C THR A 170 21.38 7.58 7.25
N MET A 171 21.08 8.80 6.81
CA MET A 171 19.87 9.51 7.21
C MET A 171 18.68 9.32 6.25
N ASN A 172 18.91 8.90 5.00
CA ASN A 172 17.88 8.38 4.10
C ASN A 172 17.36 6.99 4.53
N LEU A 173 17.69 6.53 5.73
CA LEU A 173 17.15 5.31 6.30
C LEU A 173 15.71 5.58 6.74
N ARG A 174 14.77 5.10 5.90
CA ARG A 174 13.39 4.68 6.18
C ARG A 174 12.55 5.63 7.03
N SER A 175 11.56 6.29 6.41
CA SER A 175 10.62 7.19 7.11
C SER A 175 9.34 6.46 7.51
N LYS A 176 9.01 6.40 8.81
CA LYS A 176 7.65 6.12 9.25
C LYS A 176 6.79 7.41 9.19
N PRO A 177 5.49 7.33 8.86
CA PRO A 177 4.62 8.50 8.89
C PRO A 177 4.54 9.05 10.32
N ASN A 178 4.71 10.37 10.47
CA ASN A 178 4.47 11.02 11.75
C ASN A 178 2.96 11.28 11.91
N THR A 179 2.25 10.28 12.42
CA THR A 179 0.79 10.29 12.58
C THR A 179 0.36 9.85 13.99
N THR A 180 -0.86 10.20 14.38
CA THR A 180 -1.48 9.74 15.63
C THR A 180 -1.62 8.23 15.60
N ARG A 181 -1.11 7.57 16.63
CA ARG A 181 -1.25 6.12 16.81
C ARG A 181 -2.47 5.80 17.68
N LEU A 182 -3.27 4.85 17.25
CA LEU A 182 -4.58 4.45 17.79
C LEU A 182 -4.52 3.14 18.58
N TRP A 183 -3.35 2.84 19.18
CA TRP A 183 -3.13 1.58 19.92
C TRP A 183 -4.14 1.34 21.05
N LYS A 184 -4.53 2.40 21.78
CA LYS A 184 -5.51 2.24 22.86
C LYS A 184 -6.87 1.80 22.32
N GLY A 185 -7.37 2.43 21.25
CA GLY A 185 -8.66 2.01 20.65
C GLY A 185 -8.58 0.67 19.93
N HIS A 186 -7.43 0.36 19.34
CA HIS A 186 -7.10 -0.97 18.84
C HIS A 186 -7.23 -2.05 19.92
N ASP A 187 -6.50 -1.90 21.03
CA ASP A 187 -6.47 -2.88 22.10
C ASP A 187 -7.84 -2.99 22.79
N ASP A 188 -8.47 -1.85 23.12
CA ASP A 188 -9.79 -1.83 23.78
C ASP A 188 -10.89 -2.47 22.90
N TYR A 189 -10.80 -2.36 21.57
CA TYR A 189 -11.73 -3.05 20.66
C TYR A 189 -11.48 -4.56 20.62
N LEU A 190 -10.22 -4.98 20.42
CA LEU A 190 -9.89 -6.40 20.32
C LEU A 190 -10.17 -7.16 21.63
N ASP A 191 -9.89 -6.55 22.78
CA ASP A 191 -10.23 -7.08 24.11
C ASP A 191 -11.74 -7.25 24.30
N GLY A 192 -12.55 -6.49 23.55
CA GLY A 192 -14.00 -6.56 23.55
C GLY A 192 -14.59 -7.66 22.66
N VAL A 193 -13.80 -8.28 21.76
CA VAL A 193 -14.30 -9.32 20.84
C VAL A 193 -14.61 -10.61 21.61
N ASP A 194 -15.83 -11.11 21.47
CA ASP A 194 -16.24 -12.37 22.08
C ASP A 194 -15.68 -13.56 21.30
N LYS A 195 -15.29 -14.63 22.00
CA LYS A 195 -14.88 -15.89 21.35
C LYS A 195 -16.05 -16.52 20.57
N ALA A 196 -15.72 -17.05 19.40
CA ALA A 196 -16.57 -17.80 18.51
C ALA A 196 -17.19 -18.99 19.26
N LYS A 197 -18.37 -19.41 18.79
CA LYS A 197 -19.09 -20.53 19.37
C LYS A 197 -18.92 -21.74 18.48
N SER A 198 -19.09 -22.93 19.05
CA SER A 198 -19.20 -24.16 18.28
C SER A 198 -20.28 -24.03 17.21
N GLY A 199 -19.93 -24.30 15.95
CA GLY A 199 -20.80 -24.14 14.79
C GLY A 199 -20.62 -22.83 14.00
N ASN A 200 -19.68 -21.97 14.38
CA ASN A 200 -19.24 -20.87 13.54
C ASN A 200 -18.58 -21.42 12.24
N PRO A 201 -18.82 -20.80 11.07
CA PRO A 201 -18.28 -21.29 9.81
C PRO A 201 -16.77 -21.03 9.71
N ASN A 202 -16.07 -21.88 8.96
CA ASN A 202 -14.71 -21.61 8.49
C ASN A 202 -14.75 -20.54 7.39
N VAL A 203 -13.63 -19.88 7.13
CA VAL A 203 -13.51 -18.90 6.06
C VAL A 203 -12.27 -19.19 5.22
N LEU A 204 -12.46 -19.32 3.90
CA LEU A 204 -11.40 -19.34 2.89
C LEU A 204 -11.57 -18.12 1.98
N PHE A 205 -10.72 -17.12 2.16
CA PHE A 205 -10.71 -15.92 1.34
C PHE A 205 -9.62 -16.01 0.28
N ILE A 206 -10.01 -16.07 -0.99
CA ILE A 206 -9.12 -16.21 -2.14
C ILE A 206 -8.98 -14.86 -2.85
N LEU A 207 -7.75 -14.39 -3.00
CA LEU A 207 -7.43 -13.12 -3.64
C LEU A 207 -6.39 -13.31 -4.75
N MET A 208 -6.81 -13.07 -5.99
CA MET A 208 -5.96 -13.03 -7.17
C MET A 208 -5.17 -11.71 -7.27
N ASP A 209 -4.09 -11.69 -8.06
CA ASP A 209 -3.24 -10.51 -8.30
C ASP A 209 -3.21 -10.20 -9.80
N ASP A 210 -3.72 -9.03 -10.19
CA ASP A 210 -3.86 -8.61 -11.60
C ASP A 210 -4.81 -9.48 -12.47
N MET A 211 -5.81 -10.13 -11.86
CA MET A 211 -6.89 -10.78 -12.60
C MET A 211 -8.00 -9.78 -12.96
N GLY A 212 -8.36 -9.70 -14.25
CA GLY A 212 -9.44 -8.87 -14.74
C GLY A 212 -10.83 -9.48 -14.61
N TYR A 213 -11.86 -8.64 -14.75
CA TYR A 213 -13.26 -9.07 -14.67
C TYR A 213 -13.61 -10.22 -15.61
N ALA A 214 -13.02 -10.26 -16.81
CA ALA A 214 -13.33 -11.26 -17.83
C ALA A 214 -12.23 -12.33 -17.98
N ASP A 215 -11.54 -12.64 -16.88
CA ASP A 215 -10.51 -13.70 -16.80
C ASP A 215 -11.00 -14.98 -16.09
N THR A 216 -12.27 -15.05 -15.72
CA THR A 216 -12.98 -16.28 -15.35
C THR A 216 -13.99 -16.66 -16.44
N SER A 217 -14.19 -17.95 -16.72
CA SER A 217 -15.14 -18.37 -17.77
C SER A 217 -16.57 -17.95 -17.45
N LEU A 218 -16.98 -17.93 -16.18
CA LEU A 218 -18.28 -17.41 -15.75
C LEU A 218 -18.49 -15.92 -16.09
N ASN A 219 -17.41 -15.13 -16.18
CA ASN A 219 -17.45 -13.71 -16.50
C ASN A 219 -16.94 -13.37 -17.92
N GLY A 220 -16.68 -14.39 -18.76
CA GLY A 220 -16.41 -14.22 -20.19
C GLY A 220 -14.98 -14.50 -20.65
N ALA A 221 -14.16 -15.20 -19.86
CA ALA A 221 -12.88 -15.70 -20.33
C ALA A 221 -13.04 -16.64 -21.54
N ILE A 222 -12.00 -16.69 -22.37
CA ILE A 222 -11.97 -17.54 -23.58
C ILE A 222 -11.37 -18.94 -23.31
N TYR A 223 -10.98 -19.20 -22.07
CA TYR A 223 -10.47 -20.47 -21.53
C TYR A 223 -11.32 -20.86 -20.31
N ASP A 224 -11.27 -22.14 -19.93
CA ASP A 224 -12.13 -22.69 -18.87
C ASP A 224 -11.48 -22.53 -17.49
N THR A 225 -12.26 -22.06 -16.51
CA THR A 225 -11.90 -21.99 -15.07
C THR A 225 -12.94 -22.73 -14.22
N PRO A 226 -13.09 -24.06 -14.39
CA PRO A 226 -14.22 -24.80 -13.83
C PRO A 226 -14.30 -24.77 -12.30
N ASN A 227 -13.18 -24.73 -11.58
CA ASN A 227 -13.20 -24.70 -10.12
C ASN A 227 -13.49 -23.28 -9.59
N MET A 228 -13.01 -22.23 -10.24
CA MET A 228 -13.43 -20.86 -9.93
C MET A 228 -14.93 -20.67 -10.21
N ASP A 229 -15.40 -21.12 -11.37
CA ASP A 229 -16.81 -21.03 -11.78
C ASP A 229 -17.72 -21.77 -10.80
N ARG A 230 -17.28 -22.92 -10.30
CA ARG A 230 -17.99 -23.71 -9.28
C ARG A 230 -18.34 -22.89 -8.03
N ILE A 231 -17.52 -21.90 -7.64
CA ILE A 231 -17.82 -21.01 -6.50
C ILE A 231 -19.10 -20.20 -6.78
N GLY A 232 -19.22 -19.63 -7.98
CA GLY A 232 -20.39 -18.86 -8.40
C GLY A 232 -21.61 -19.74 -8.68
N GLU A 233 -21.42 -20.87 -9.37
CA GLU A 233 -22.49 -21.80 -9.74
C GLU A 233 -23.12 -22.51 -8.54
N GLU A 234 -22.32 -22.91 -7.54
CA GLU A 234 -22.82 -23.46 -6.28
C GLU A 234 -23.18 -22.38 -5.25
N GLY A 235 -22.81 -21.14 -5.52
CA GLY A 235 -22.91 -20.01 -4.62
C GLY A 235 -23.64 -18.84 -5.26
N ILE A 236 -22.98 -17.69 -5.27
CA ILE A 236 -23.49 -16.43 -5.82
C ILE A 236 -22.36 -15.70 -6.54
N ASN A 237 -22.67 -15.14 -7.71
CA ASN A 237 -21.76 -14.31 -8.51
C ASN A 237 -22.16 -12.83 -8.44
N PHE A 238 -21.20 -11.92 -8.58
CA PHE A 238 -21.44 -10.48 -8.63
C PHE A 238 -21.11 -9.92 -10.01
N ASP A 239 -22.07 -9.25 -10.65
CA ASP A 239 -21.80 -8.49 -11.86
C ASP A 239 -20.99 -7.23 -11.57
N ASN A 240 -21.14 -6.64 -10.37
CA ASN A 240 -20.64 -5.31 -10.05
C ASN A 240 -19.89 -5.30 -8.71
N PHE A 241 -18.78 -6.04 -8.65
CA PHE A 241 -17.86 -5.99 -7.52
C PHE A 241 -16.59 -5.19 -7.86
N TYR A 242 -16.18 -4.33 -6.94
CA TYR A 242 -15.10 -3.38 -7.16
C TYR A 242 -13.98 -3.53 -6.13
N SER A 243 -12.76 -3.76 -6.59
CA SER A 243 -11.60 -3.44 -5.79
C SER A 243 -11.62 -1.97 -5.36
N SER A 244 -11.27 -1.73 -4.10
CA SER A 244 -11.20 -0.37 -3.54
C SER A 244 -10.04 0.46 -4.10
N TYR A 245 -9.16 -0.16 -4.90
CA TYR A 245 -8.05 0.53 -5.55
C TYR A 245 -7.62 -0.15 -6.86
N SER A 246 -6.94 0.59 -7.74
CA SER A 246 -6.44 0.03 -9.03
C SER A 246 -5.01 -0.52 -8.96
N VAL A 247 -4.49 -0.78 -7.76
CA VAL A 247 -3.18 -1.41 -7.50
C VAL A 247 -3.21 -2.18 -6.18
N CYS A 248 -2.35 -3.20 -6.10
CA CYS A 248 -2.27 -4.24 -5.07
C CYS A 248 -2.18 -3.76 -3.61
N SER A 249 -1.09 -3.11 -3.15
CA SER A 249 -0.94 -2.82 -1.70
C SER A 249 -2.10 -1.99 -1.11
N PRO A 250 -2.57 -0.92 -1.78
CA PRO A 250 -3.76 -0.20 -1.32
C PRO A 250 -5.02 -1.07 -1.31
N ALA A 251 -5.26 -1.90 -2.33
CA ALA A 251 -6.43 -2.79 -2.33
C ALA A 251 -6.38 -3.83 -1.20
N ARG A 252 -5.22 -4.43 -0.95
CA ARG A 252 -5.00 -5.38 0.17
C ARG A 252 -5.17 -4.71 1.53
N PHE A 253 -4.75 -3.45 1.68
CA PHE A 253 -5.04 -2.65 2.86
C PHE A 253 -6.55 -2.50 3.07
N ALA A 254 -7.29 -2.17 2.01
CA ALA A 254 -8.73 -1.96 2.08
C ALA A 254 -9.49 -3.23 2.45
N LEU A 255 -9.10 -4.36 1.86
CA LEU A 255 -9.59 -5.69 2.24
C LEU A 255 -9.37 -5.96 3.73
N MET A 256 -8.13 -5.78 4.20
CA MET A 256 -7.75 -6.13 5.56
C MET A 256 -8.38 -5.24 6.61
N THR A 257 -8.70 -3.98 6.29
CA THR A 257 -9.11 -2.99 7.32
C THR A 257 -10.55 -2.50 7.18
N GLY A 258 -11.25 -2.85 6.11
CA GLY A 258 -12.57 -2.29 5.78
C GLY A 258 -12.55 -0.77 5.56
N ARG A 259 -11.36 -0.20 5.30
CA ARG A 259 -11.10 1.25 5.24
C ARG A 259 -10.40 1.63 3.94
N TYR A 260 -10.72 2.78 3.39
CA TYR A 260 -10.02 3.27 2.21
C TYR A 260 -8.54 3.56 2.52
N PRO A 261 -7.60 3.25 1.59
CA PRO A 261 -6.17 3.27 1.89
C PRO A 261 -5.59 4.65 2.23
N PHE A 262 -6.32 5.70 1.86
CA PHE A 262 -6.01 7.06 2.27
C PHE A 262 -5.90 7.19 3.79
N ARG A 263 -6.77 6.48 4.55
CA ARG A 263 -6.81 6.56 6.01
C ARG A 263 -5.58 5.98 6.70
N GLY A 264 -5.03 4.91 6.13
CA GLY A 264 -3.86 4.20 6.66
C GLY A 264 -2.50 4.66 6.16
N TYR A 265 -2.43 5.73 5.36
CA TYR A 265 -1.19 6.12 4.64
C TYR A 265 -0.65 5.02 3.71
N ALA A 266 -1.56 4.17 3.21
CA ALA A 266 -1.30 3.06 2.30
C ALA A 266 -1.78 3.38 0.87
N ASP A 267 -1.69 4.63 0.42
CA ASP A 267 -2.23 5.09 -0.87
C ASP A 267 -1.32 4.79 -2.08
N ASN A 268 -0.23 4.04 -1.89
CA ASN A 268 0.69 3.63 -2.96
C ASN A 268 1.20 2.20 -2.74
N VAL A 269 1.86 1.67 -3.76
CA VAL A 269 2.55 0.38 -3.70
C VAL A 269 3.65 0.44 -2.64
N ILE A 270 3.65 -0.54 -1.74
CA ILE A 270 4.65 -0.73 -0.69
C ILE A 270 5.80 -1.56 -1.27
N TYR A 271 7.05 -1.13 -1.07
CA TYR A 271 8.23 -1.77 -1.65
C TYR A 271 9.09 -2.47 -0.59
N PRO A 272 9.89 -3.48 -0.97
CA PRO A 272 10.79 -4.17 -0.07
C PRO A 272 11.71 -3.27 0.71
N THR A 273 11.69 -3.42 2.02
CA THR A 273 12.59 -2.68 2.88
C THR A 273 13.93 -3.38 2.98
N VAL A 274 13.96 -4.72 2.83
CA VAL A 274 15.15 -5.53 3.06
C VAL A 274 16.34 -5.19 2.15
N ASP A 275 17.49 -5.36 2.78
CA ASP A 275 18.80 -4.78 2.54
C ASP A 275 19.46 -5.22 1.22
N THR A 276 19.36 -4.38 0.18
CA THR A 276 20.55 -4.20 -0.63
C THR A 276 21.39 -3.11 0.04
N LEU A 277 22.64 -3.43 0.40
CA LEU A 277 23.66 -2.43 0.77
C LEU A 277 23.90 -1.39 -0.33
N SER A 278 23.20 -1.52 -1.48
CA SER A 278 23.17 -0.55 -2.55
C SER A 278 22.62 0.79 -2.03
N PRO A 279 23.45 1.85 -2.01
CA PRO A 279 22.94 3.21 -1.82
C PRO A 279 22.01 3.65 -2.97
N PHE A 280 21.86 2.82 -4.01
CA PHE A 280 20.97 3.02 -5.16
C PHE A 280 19.74 2.11 -5.16
N ALA A 281 19.45 1.42 -4.06
CA ALA A 281 18.19 0.69 -3.91
C ALA A 281 17.02 1.63 -4.24
N GLN A 282 16.07 1.18 -5.06
CA GLN A 282 14.96 2.04 -5.49
C GLN A 282 14.18 2.60 -4.29
N THR A 283 14.04 1.81 -3.23
CA THR A 283 13.43 2.21 -1.95
C THR A 283 14.19 3.30 -1.19
N ARG A 284 15.51 3.46 -1.41
CA ARG A 284 16.33 4.50 -0.76
C ARG A 284 16.43 5.81 -1.56
N ILE A 285 16.14 5.79 -2.87
CA ILE A 285 16.22 6.96 -3.76
C ILE A 285 14.84 7.47 -4.18
N PHE A 286 13.95 6.58 -4.63
CA PHE A 286 12.68 6.94 -5.26
C PHE A 286 11.50 7.07 -4.29
N ASN A 287 11.56 6.47 -3.09
CA ASN A 287 10.55 6.73 -2.04
C ASN A 287 10.43 8.24 -1.78
N SER A 288 11.52 9.00 -1.87
CA SER A 288 11.50 10.43 -1.61
C SER A 288 10.89 11.32 -2.71
N ILE A 289 10.74 10.80 -3.94
CA ILE A 289 10.28 11.56 -5.12
C ILE A 289 8.81 11.25 -5.44
N GLU A 290 8.34 10.03 -5.17
CA GLU A 290 6.95 9.62 -5.43
C GLU A 290 6.05 9.55 -4.18
N MET A 291 6.61 9.37 -2.97
CA MET A 291 5.86 8.80 -1.84
C MET A 291 5.65 9.78 -0.67
N GLY A 292 5.16 10.99 -0.95
CA GLY A 292 4.82 11.97 0.09
C GLY A 292 4.09 11.33 1.28
N ASN A 293 4.74 11.33 2.46
CA ASN A 293 4.23 10.76 3.71
C ASN A 293 3.90 9.24 3.74
N ASN A 294 4.32 8.41 2.78
CA ASN A 294 3.97 6.97 2.83
C ASN A 294 4.63 6.21 3.98
N ALA A 295 3.93 5.17 4.40
CA ALA A 295 4.43 4.15 5.32
C ALA A 295 5.28 3.09 4.61
N ASP A 296 6.25 2.52 5.32
CA ASP A 296 7.01 1.35 4.87
C ASP A 296 6.16 0.05 4.89
N GLY A 297 4.93 0.13 5.40
CA GLY A 297 3.97 -0.96 5.53
C GLY A 297 2.68 -0.47 6.18
N MET A 298 1.68 -1.34 6.32
CA MET A 298 0.42 -1.04 7.02
C MET A 298 0.69 -0.75 8.49
N LEU A 299 0.29 0.41 8.99
CA LEU A 299 0.55 0.79 10.38
C LEU A 299 -0.06 -0.26 11.32
N GLY A 300 0.72 -0.74 12.30
CA GLY A 300 0.30 -1.80 13.22
C GLY A 300 -0.83 -1.45 14.17
N ASP A 301 -1.25 -0.20 14.22
CA ASP A 301 -2.42 0.23 14.99
C ASP A 301 -3.70 0.23 14.15
N GLU A 302 -3.65 -0.12 12.87
CA GLU A 302 -4.84 -0.52 12.10
C GLU A 302 -5.36 -1.85 12.64
N ILE A 303 -6.68 -2.02 12.64
CA ILE A 303 -7.30 -3.27 13.06
C ILE A 303 -7.60 -4.07 11.80
N THR A 304 -7.01 -5.25 11.68
CA THR A 304 -7.21 -6.11 10.53
C THR A 304 -8.35 -7.10 10.74
N LEU A 305 -8.88 -7.61 9.63
CA LEU A 305 -9.80 -8.73 9.59
C LEU A 305 -9.19 -9.95 10.27
N ALA A 306 -7.89 -10.21 10.09
CA ALA A 306 -7.22 -11.32 10.73
C ALA A 306 -7.18 -11.16 12.26
N GLU A 307 -6.90 -9.95 12.77
CA GLU A 307 -6.91 -9.67 14.21
C GLU A 307 -8.30 -9.85 14.82
N ILE A 308 -9.35 -9.45 14.11
CA ILE A 308 -10.74 -9.70 14.52
C ILE A 308 -10.99 -11.21 14.64
N PHE A 309 -10.63 -11.99 13.63
CA PHE A 309 -10.84 -13.44 13.62
C PHE A 309 -10.02 -14.16 14.68
N GLN A 310 -8.73 -13.81 14.82
CA GLN A 310 -7.85 -14.34 15.88
C GLN A 310 -8.39 -14.04 17.27
N ASN A 311 -8.86 -12.80 17.51
CA ASN A 311 -9.48 -12.45 18.79
C ASN A 311 -10.83 -13.12 18.99
N ALA A 312 -11.58 -13.40 17.93
CA ALA A 312 -12.75 -14.28 17.99
C ALA A 312 -12.39 -15.76 18.18
N GLY A 313 -11.11 -16.16 18.23
CA GLY A 313 -10.70 -17.54 18.51
C GLY A 313 -10.58 -18.43 17.27
N TYR A 314 -10.57 -17.86 16.08
CA TYR A 314 -10.22 -18.60 14.87
C TYR A 314 -8.71 -18.87 14.82
N ASN A 315 -8.33 -20.01 14.24
CA ASN A 315 -6.96 -20.23 13.76
C ASN A 315 -6.77 -19.45 12.45
N THR A 316 -5.79 -18.56 12.37
CA THR A 316 -5.63 -17.66 11.23
C THR A 316 -4.35 -17.98 10.43
N GLY A 317 -4.50 -18.20 9.12
CA GLY A 317 -3.41 -18.56 8.22
C GLY A 317 -3.42 -17.70 6.95
N ALA A 318 -2.26 -17.24 6.49
CA ALA A 318 -2.11 -16.50 5.24
C ALA A 318 -1.11 -17.18 4.29
N PHE A 319 -1.48 -17.27 3.01
CA PHE A 319 -0.75 -18.03 1.99
C PHE A 319 -0.57 -17.21 0.72
N GLY A 320 0.68 -17.07 0.26
CA GLY A 320 1.03 -16.29 -0.93
C GLY A 320 1.54 -14.88 -0.61
N LYS A 321 1.01 -13.87 -1.30
CA LYS A 321 1.48 -12.48 -1.30
C LYS A 321 0.82 -11.65 -0.20
N TRP A 322 1.64 -11.07 0.69
CA TRP A 322 1.18 -10.12 1.71
C TRP A 322 1.07 -8.68 1.18
N HIS A 323 2.21 -8.09 0.80
CA HIS A 323 2.35 -6.76 0.19
C HIS A 323 1.91 -5.56 1.05
N LEU A 324 1.91 -5.72 2.38
CA LEU A 324 1.66 -4.65 3.35
C LEU A 324 2.88 -4.39 4.26
N GLY A 325 4.07 -4.81 3.83
CA GLY A 325 5.38 -4.57 4.47
C GLY A 325 6.05 -5.87 4.90
N ASP A 326 7.30 -5.79 5.40
CA ASP A 326 8.19 -6.95 5.54
C ASP A 326 9.06 -6.97 6.80
N TYR A 327 8.70 -6.18 7.82
CA TYR A 327 9.43 -6.17 9.08
C TYR A 327 8.62 -5.60 10.25
N GLY A 328 8.93 -6.05 11.47
CA GLY A 328 8.34 -5.53 12.71
C GLY A 328 6.82 -5.56 12.66
N GLU A 329 6.18 -4.44 13.00
CA GLU A 329 4.71 -4.30 13.00
C GLU A 329 4.05 -4.60 11.63
N TYR A 330 4.80 -4.61 10.53
CA TYR A 330 4.26 -4.79 9.19
C TYR A 330 4.13 -6.25 8.76
N LEU A 331 4.67 -7.17 9.56
CA LEU A 331 4.65 -8.60 9.26
C LEU A 331 3.23 -9.17 9.41
N PRO A 332 2.79 -10.11 8.55
CA PRO A 332 1.49 -10.77 8.66
C PRO A 332 1.15 -11.28 10.06
N THR A 333 2.12 -11.90 10.74
CA THR A 333 1.92 -12.49 12.07
C THR A 333 1.86 -11.48 13.20
N ASN A 334 2.25 -10.23 12.93
CA ASN A 334 2.03 -9.09 13.81
C ASN A 334 0.75 -8.31 13.44
N GLN A 335 -0.06 -8.87 12.54
CA GLN A 335 -1.27 -8.29 11.97
C GLN A 335 -2.44 -9.29 12.03
N GLY A 336 -2.39 -10.22 12.99
CA GLY A 336 -3.49 -11.14 13.31
C GLY A 336 -3.44 -12.52 12.66
N PHE A 337 -2.41 -12.84 11.87
CA PHE A 337 -2.20 -14.21 11.37
C PHE A 337 -1.37 -15.04 12.36
N ASP A 338 -1.78 -16.27 12.66
CA ASP A 338 -0.99 -17.20 13.47
C ASP A 338 0.15 -17.82 12.65
N TYR A 339 -0.11 -18.07 11.36
CA TYR A 339 0.81 -18.67 10.40
C TYR A 339 0.84 -17.88 9.08
N PHE A 340 2.02 -17.69 8.51
CA PHE A 340 2.15 -17.18 7.14
C PHE A 340 3.18 -17.96 6.32
N TYR A 341 2.78 -18.37 5.12
CA TYR A 341 3.67 -18.89 4.10
C TYR A 341 3.56 -18.05 2.81
N GLY A 342 4.69 -17.58 2.29
CA GLY A 342 4.75 -16.93 0.98
C GLY A 342 5.63 -15.68 0.96
N SER A 343 5.26 -14.69 0.15
CA SER A 343 6.09 -13.52 -0.11
C SER A 343 5.56 -12.25 0.55
N HIS A 344 6.45 -11.46 1.17
CA HIS A 344 6.05 -10.15 1.70
C HIS A 344 5.74 -9.12 0.60
N HIS A 345 6.23 -9.34 -0.63
CA HIS A 345 6.11 -8.41 -1.76
C HIS A 345 5.65 -9.11 -3.04
N VAL A 346 5.38 -8.31 -4.06
CA VAL A 346 5.09 -8.79 -5.41
C VAL A 346 6.32 -9.45 -6.07
N ASN A 347 6.04 -10.37 -7.00
CA ASN A 347 6.99 -11.31 -7.58
C ASN A 347 8.06 -10.70 -8.52
N ASP A 348 7.86 -9.48 -9.00
CA ASP A 348 8.82 -8.74 -9.83
C ASP A 348 9.76 -7.84 -9.00
N MET A 349 9.50 -7.68 -7.70
CA MET A 349 10.33 -6.88 -6.80
C MET A 349 11.54 -7.66 -6.27
N LYS A 350 12.55 -6.92 -5.78
CA LYS A 350 13.78 -7.53 -5.22
C LYS A 350 14.11 -6.96 -3.83
N PRO A 351 14.44 -7.84 -2.86
CA PRO A 351 14.44 -9.30 -2.96
C PRO A 351 13.03 -9.89 -3.07
N PHE A 352 12.91 -11.05 -3.73
CA PHE A 352 11.70 -11.89 -3.76
C PHE A 352 12.07 -13.23 -3.15
N TYR A 353 11.36 -13.65 -2.11
CA TYR A 353 11.58 -14.89 -1.40
C TYR A 353 10.23 -15.42 -0.93
N HIS A 354 10.15 -16.73 -0.67
CA HIS A 354 9.10 -17.29 0.17
C HIS A 354 9.64 -17.48 1.58
N VAL A 355 8.81 -17.17 2.56
CA VAL A 355 9.10 -17.38 3.99
C VAL A 355 8.03 -18.25 4.62
N VAL A 356 8.41 -18.91 5.70
CA VAL A 356 7.49 -19.34 6.76
C VAL A 356 7.65 -18.35 7.90
N GLU A 357 6.54 -17.89 8.46
CA GLU A 357 6.51 -16.89 9.51
C GLU A 357 5.53 -17.30 10.62
N GLU A 358 6.02 -17.23 11.86
CA GLU A 358 5.28 -17.48 13.09
C GLU A 358 5.79 -16.54 14.20
N ASN A 359 4.90 -16.07 15.07
CA ASN A 359 5.29 -15.24 16.24
C ASN A 359 6.13 -13.99 15.91
N GLY A 360 5.90 -13.35 14.75
CA GLY A 360 6.62 -12.14 14.35
C GLY A 360 8.06 -12.40 13.86
N GLU A 361 8.45 -13.66 13.68
CA GLU A 361 9.73 -14.08 13.13
C GLU A 361 9.52 -14.92 11.87
N TYR A 362 10.42 -14.78 10.89
CA TYR A 362 10.32 -15.54 9.64
C TYR A 362 11.65 -16.20 9.25
N GLU A 363 11.53 -17.34 8.57
CA GLU A 363 12.63 -18.05 7.95
C GLU A 363 12.43 -18.10 6.43
N ILE A 364 13.49 -17.84 5.66
CA ILE A 364 13.45 -17.94 4.21
C ILE A 364 13.52 -19.42 3.81
N VAL A 365 12.46 -19.92 3.20
CA VAL A 365 12.36 -21.30 2.70
C VAL A 365 12.76 -21.42 1.23
N HIS A 366 12.42 -20.42 0.41
CA HIS A 366 12.89 -20.31 -0.98
C HIS A 366 13.51 -18.94 -1.23
N GLY A 367 14.76 -18.93 -1.69
CA GLY A 367 15.53 -17.71 -1.89
C GLY A 367 15.33 -17.04 -3.25
N THR A 368 15.78 -15.80 -3.40
CA THR A 368 15.65 -15.02 -4.66
C THR A 368 16.32 -15.68 -5.86
N ASP A 369 17.39 -16.45 -5.66
CA ASP A 369 18.05 -17.13 -6.77
C ASP A 369 17.26 -18.35 -7.28
N GLU A 370 16.53 -19.02 -6.39
CA GLU A 370 15.64 -20.14 -6.72
C GLU A 370 14.38 -19.63 -7.42
N LEU A 371 13.74 -18.60 -6.86
CA LEU A 371 12.53 -17.96 -7.40
C LEU A 371 12.77 -17.02 -8.60
N LYS A 372 13.93 -17.16 -9.27
CA LYS A 372 14.10 -16.64 -10.64
C LYS A 372 13.25 -17.42 -11.64
N ASP A 373 12.98 -18.68 -11.33
CA ASP A 373 11.98 -19.50 -11.96
C ASP A 373 10.87 -19.76 -10.94
N GLN A 374 9.65 -19.31 -11.25
CA GLN A 374 8.52 -19.37 -10.32
C GLN A 374 7.50 -20.45 -10.73
N SER A 375 7.85 -21.31 -11.69
CA SER A 375 6.99 -22.40 -12.18
C SER A 375 6.51 -23.36 -11.09
N LYS A 376 7.26 -23.50 -9.98
CA LYS A 376 6.89 -24.35 -8.84
C LYS A 376 6.18 -23.62 -7.70
N ALA A 377 6.10 -22.30 -7.76
CA ALA A 377 5.59 -21.51 -6.64
C ALA A 377 4.08 -21.69 -6.41
N SER A 378 3.28 -21.95 -7.45
CA SER A 378 1.85 -22.33 -7.31
C SER A 378 1.68 -23.63 -6.51
N GLU A 379 2.42 -24.67 -6.88
CA GLU A 379 2.42 -25.98 -6.21
C GLU A 379 2.80 -25.84 -4.74
N TRP A 380 3.91 -25.16 -4.43
CA TRP A 380 4.35 -25.01 -3.04
C TRP A 380 3.37 -24.23 -2.17
N ILE A 381 2.76 -23.15 -2.69
CA ILE A 381 1.74 -22.41 -1.93
C ILE A 381 0.50 -23.28 -1.71
N HIS A 382 0.10 -24.08 -2.71
CA HIS A 382 -1.02 -25.01 -2.60
C HIS A 382 -0.77 -26.10 -1.55
N GLU A 383 0.41 -26.75 -1.58
CA GLU A 383 0.79 -27.77 -0.60
C GLU A 383 0.70 -27.22 0.83
N GLU A 384 1.25 -26.02 1.06
CA GLU A 384 1.26 -25.38 2.38
C GLU A 384 -0.13 -25.04 2.92
N ILE A 385 -1.02 -24.47 2.09
CA ILE A 385 -2.40 -24.19 2.53
C ILE A 385 -3.20 -25.48 2.75
N ASN A 386 -3.00 -26.48 1.89
CA ASN A 386 -3.70 -27.75 1.96
C ASN A 386 -3.34 -28.53 3.24
N ASP A 387 -2.04 -28.60 3.55
CA ASP A 387 -1.54 -29.24 4.76
C ASP A 387 -1.98 -28.47 6.01
N TRP A 388 -1.87 -27.13 5.99
CA TRP A 388 -2.30 -26.30 7.12
C TRP A 388 -3.80 -26.45 7.42
N ILE A 389 -4.68 -26.41 6.40
CA ILE A 389 -6.13 -26.60 6.60
C ILE A 389 -6.42 -28.01 7.12
N THR A 390 -5.75 -29.03 6.58
CA THR A 390 -5.89 -30.41 7.06
C THR A 390 -5.53 -30.51 8.53
N ASP A 391 -4.43 -29.89 8.95
CA ASP A 391 -4.00 -29.85 10.34
C ASP A 391 -4.99 -29.09 11.22
N GLN A 392 -5.50 -27.92 10.79
CA GLN A 392 -6.46 -27.15 11.58
C GLN A 392 -7.74 -27.95 11.84
N VAL A 393 -8.29 -28.59 10.80
CA VAL A 393 -9.55 -29.34 10.91
C VAL A 393 -9.38 -30.64 11.70
N THR A 394 -8.22 -31.29 11.64
CA THR A 394 -8.00 -32.59 12.29
C THR A 394 -7.46 -32.47 13.72
N SER A 395 -6.86 -31.34 14.08
CA SER A 395 -6.20 -31.15 15.39
C SER A 395 -6.92 -30.16 16.33
N SER A 396 -7.86 -29.36 15.81
CA SER A 396 -8.59 -28.33 16.55
C SER A 396 -10.10 -28.44 16.34
N ASP A 397 -10.89 -28.05 17.35
CA ASP A 397 -12.33 -27.83 17.23
C ASP A 397 -12.67 -26.36 16.86
N GLU A 398 -11.65 -25.49 16.82
CA GLU A 398 -11.80 -24.07 16.48
C GLU A 398 -11.88 -23.88 14.95
N PRO A 399 -12.70 -22.92 14.47
CA PRO A 399 -12.79 -22.63 13.04
C PRO A 399 -11.52 -21.98 12.51
N PHE A 400 -11.27 -22.08 11.21
CA PHE A 400 -10.12 -21.44 10.56
C PHE A 400 -10.51 -20.22 9.72
N PHE A 401 -9.60 -19.26 9.62
CA PHE A 401 -9.60 -18.19 8.62
C PHE A 401 -8.33 -18.31 7.77
N ALA A 402 -8.50 -18.81 6.53
CA ALA A 402 -7.44 -18.95 5.55
C ALA A 402 -7.52 -17.82 4.53
N TYR A 403 -6.48 -16.99 4.46
CA TYR A 403 -6.30 -15.96 3.45
C TYR A 403 -5.35 -16.47 2.35
N TYR A 404 -5.91 -16.95 1.24
CA TYR A 404 -5.16 -17.45 0.09
C TYR A 404 -4.99 -16.36 -0.96
N ALA A 405 -3.88 -15.64 -0.89
CA ALA A 405 -3.62 -14.47 -1.71
C ALA A 405 -2.51 -14.74 -2.73
N THR A 406 -2.85 -15.43 -3.81
CA THR A 406 -1.85 -15.78 -4.82
C THR A 406 -1.20 -14.53 -5.44
N PRO A 407 0.12 -14.54 -5.73
CA PRO A 407 0.78 -13.50 -6.54
C PRO A 407 0.44 -13.63 -8.04
N TRP A 408 -0.39 -14.58 -8.45
CA TRP A 408 -0.72 -14.84 -9.85
C TRP A 408 -2.05 -14.18 -10.27
N PRO A 409 -2.22 -13.83 -11.55
CA PRO A 409 -1.25 -13.91 -12.67
C PRO A 409 -0.37 -12.64 -12.84
N HIS A 410 0.14 -12.03 -11.76
CA HIS A 410 1.01 -10.85 -11.86
C HIS A 410 2.30 -11.14 -12.62
N ALA A 411 2.68 -10.24 -13.52
CA ALA A 411 3.91 -10.36 -14.30
C ALA A 411 5.18 -10.22 -13.41
N PRO A 412 6.27 -10.97 -13.65
CA PRO A 412 6.45 -12.00 -14.68
C PRO A 412 5.59 -13.25 -14.42
N ILE A 413 4.90 -13.72 -15.45
CA ILE A 413 3.95 -14.82 -15.34
C ILE A 413 4.68 -16.14 -15.56
N TYR A 414 4.44 -17.10 -14.68
CA TYR A 414 4.94 -18.47 -14.78
C TYR A 414 3.76 -19.43 -14.71
N ALA A 415 3.91 -20.55 -15.40
CA ALA A 415 3.09 -21.74 -15.23
C ALA A 415 4.03 -22.91 -14.93
N GLY A 416 3.55 -23.89 -14.17
CA GLY A 416 4.26 -25.15 -13.94
C GLY A 416 4.51 -25.91 -15.24
N ASP A 417 5.55 -26.75 -15.27
CA ASP A 417 5.95 -27.53 -16.45
C ASP A 417 4.80 -28.39 -17.04
N ASP A 418 3.90 -28.88 -16.19
CA ASP A 418 2.73 -29.68 -16.60
C ASP A 418 1.59 -28.82 -17.18
N PHE A 419 1.64 -27.50 -17.00
CA PHE A 419 0.66 -26.53 -17.45
C PHE A 419 1.17 -25.65 -18.60
N ASP A 420 2.49 -25.54 -18.82
CA ASP A 420 3.05 -24.72 -19.90
C ASP A 420 2.54 -25.17 -21.28
N GLY A 421 1.79 -24.28 -21.94
CA GLY A 421 1.20 -24.48 -23.27
C GLY A 421 -0.07 -25.33 -23.32
N VAL A 422 -0.64 -25.76 -22.18
CA VAL A 422 -1.83 -26.65 -22.17
C VAL A 422 -3.07 -25.99 -22.75
N THR A 423 -3.24 -24.68 -22.55
CA THR A 423 -4.37 -23.93 -23.12
C THR A 423 -4.15 -23.60 -24.60
N GLY A 424 -2.89 -23.56 -25.05
CA GLY A 424 -2.51 -23.00 -26.35
C GLY A 424 -2.74 -21.50 -26.48
N MET A 425 -3.06 -20.79 -25.39
CA MET A 425 -3.39 -19.36 -25.36
C MET A 425 -2.29 -18.49 -24.71
N GLY A 426 -1.21 -19.11 -24.26
CA GLY A 426 -0.05 -18.45 -23.66
C GLY A 426 -0.03 -18.53 -22.14
N THR A 427 1.10 -18.15 -21.56
CA THR A 427 1.44 -18.40 -20.16
C THR A 427 0.45 -17.77 -19.17
N TYR A 428 -0.22 -16.67 -19.51
CA TYR A 428 -1.31 -16.12 -18.68
C TYR A 428 -2.44 -17.13 -18.46
N ALA A 429 -3.00 -17.67 -19.56
CA ALA A 429 -4.10 -18.62 -19.47
C ALA A 429 -3.65 -19.94 -18.83
N ASP A 430 -2.42 -20.39 -19.11
CA ASP A 430 -1.84 -21.58 -18.47
C ASP A 430 -1.68 -21.38 -16.96
N CYS A 431 -1.22 -20.21 -16.51
CA CYS A 431 -1.08 -19.85 -15.09
C CYS A 431 -2.44 -19.80 -14.37
N VAL A 432 -3.46 -19.20 -15.00
CA VAL A 432 -4.83 -19.18 -14.45
C VAL A 432 -5.41 -20.60 -14.40
N THR A 433 -5.15 -21.43 -15.42
CA THR A 433 -5.57 -22.85 -15.46
C THR A 433 -4.89 -23.68 -14.37
N GLU A 434 -3.60 -23.45 -14.11
CA GLU A 434 -2.86 -24.09 -13.03
C GLU A 434 -3.44 -23.72 -11.65
N PHE A 435 -3.73 -22.44 -11.43
CA PHE A 435 -4.35 -22.01 -10.18
C PHE A 435 -5.74 -22.63 -10.00
N ASP A 436 -6.56 -22.66 -11.07
CA ASP A 436 -7.87 -23.32 -11.05
C ASP A 436 -7.76 -24.81 -10.70
N TYR A 437 -6.75 -25.50 -11.24
CA TYR A 437 -6.49 -26.91 -10.93
C TYR A 437 -6.21 -27.13 -9.44
N TYR A 438 -5.26 -26.38 -8.86
CA TYR A 438 -4.94 -26.50 -7.43
C TYR A 438 -6.09 -26.05 -6.52
N LEU A 439 -6.93 -25.13 -6.99
CA LEU A 439 -8.16 -24.78 -6.29
C LEU A 439 -9.14 -25.97 -6.23
N GLY A 440 -9.24 -26.75 -7.32
CA GLY A 440 -10.00 -27.99 -7.35
C GLY A 440 -9.49 -29.03 -6.35
N GLU A 441 -8.17 -29.21 -6.26
CA GLU A 441 -7.56 -30.10 -5.27
C GLU A 441 -7.85 -29.64 -3.84
N LEU A 442 -7.79 -28.33 -3.57
CA LEU A 442 -8.14 -27.77 -2.27
C LEU A 442 -9.63 -28.01 -1.91
N PHE A 443 -10.53 -27.93 -2.89
CA PHE A 443 -11.94 -28.26 -2.69
C PHE A 443 -12.16 -29.74 -2.40
N ASN A 444 -11.44 -30.63 -3.07
CA ASN A 444 -11.47 -32.06 -2.77
C ASN A 444 -11.06 -32.30 -1.30
N THR A 445 -10.01 -31.63 -0.82
CA THR A 445 -9.60 -31.70 0.59
C THR A 445 -10.69 -31.21 1.54
N LEU A 446 -11.33 -30.07 1.28
CA LEU A 446 -12.43 -29.56 2.11
C LEU A 446 -13.63 -30.52 2.15
N GLU A 447 -13.91 -31.20 1.04
CA GLU A 447 -14.97 -32.22 0.94
C GLU A 447 -14.63 -33.50 1.72
N ASP A 448 -13.40 -34.00 1.57
CA ASP A 448 -12.91 -35.19 2.26
C ASP A 448 -12.86 -34.98 3.79
N LEU A 449 -12.53 -33.76 4.22
CA LEU A 449 -12.57 -33.34 5.61
C LEU A 449 -14.01 -33.08 6.12
N GLY A 450 -14.99 -33.02 5.23
CA GLY A 450 -16.40 -32.81 5.57
C GLY A 450 -16.74 -31.38 6.00
N VAL A 451 -15.89 -30.40 5.71
CA VAL A 451 -16.04 -28.99 6.11
C VAL A 451 -16.45 -28.07 4.96
N MET A 452 -16.52 -28.57 3.73
CA MET A 452 -16.84 -27.79 2.54
C MET A 452 -18.15 -26.99 2.70
N ASP A 453 -19.24 -27.59 3.18
CA ASP A 453 -20.52 -26.88 3.34
C ASP A 453 -20.54 -25.86 4.50
N ASP A 454 -19.69 -26.05 5.50
CA ASP A 454 -19.51 -25.16 6.66
C ASP A 454 -18.42 -24.09 6.42
N THR A 455 -17.83 -24.05 5.22
CA THR A 455 -16.81 -23.05 4.86
C THR A 455 -17.41 -21.97 3.95
N ILE A 456 -17.26 -20.72 4.35
CA ILE A 456 -17.50 -19.55 3.50
C ILE A 456 -16.27 -19.39 2.61
N ILE A 457 -16.44 -19.55 1.30
CA ILE A 457 -15.41 -19.35 0.29
C ILE A 457 -15.72 -18.06 -0.47
N ILE A 458 -14.79 -17.11 -0.46
CA ILE A 458 -14.90 -15.86 -1.23
C ILE A 458 -13.75 -15.84 -2.22
N PHE A 459 -14.04 -15.57 -3.50
CA PHE A 459 -13.04 -15.42 -4.55
C PHE A 459 -13.13 -14.03 -5.15
N THR A 460 -12.02 -13.31 -5.25
CA THR A 460 -11.93 -12.04 -5.97
C THR A 460 -10.49 -11.70 -6.39
N SER A 461 -10.26 -10.49 -6.91
CA SER A 461 -8.95 -9.98 -7.32
C SER A 461 -8.65 -8.63 -6.68
N ASP A 462 -7.38 -8.33 -6.42
CA ASP A 462 -6.96 -7.08 -5.79
C ASP A 462 -7.06 -5.86 -6.72
N ASN A 463 -7.04 -6.05 -8.03
CA ASN A 463 -7.28 -5.02 -9.05
C ASN A 463 -7.50 -5.64 -10.43
N GLY A 464 -7.91 -4.82 -11.40
CA GLY A 464 -7.96 -5.25 -12.80
C GLY A 464 -6.59 -5.59 -13.40
N PRO A 465 -6.54 -6.07 -14.65
CA PRO A 465 -5.35 -6.63 -15.26
C PRO A 465 -4.35 -5.54 -15.67
N ALA A 466 -3.06 -5.88 -15.68
CA ALA A 466 -1.98 -4.92 -15.92
C ALA A 466 -1.45 -4.92 -17.36
N LEU A 467 -0.82 -6.03 -17.75
CA LEU A 467 -0.16 -6.20 -19.05
C LEU A 467 -0.90 -7.21 -19.92
N GLU A 468 -1.24 -8.34 -19.30
CA GLU A 468 -2.01 -9.45 -19.85
C GLU A 468 -3.29 -9.63 -19.01
N GLY A 469 -4.23 -10.42 -19.50
CA GLY A 469 -5.58 -10.55 -18.94
C GLY A 469 -6.63 -9.73 -19.69
N SER A 470 -7.89 -9.85 -19.26
CA SER A 470 -9.07 -9.36 -19.96
C SER A 470 -9.98 -8.53 -19.07
N VAL A 471 -10.24 -7.30 -19.51
CA VAL A 471 -11.28 -6.43 -18.93
C VAL A 471 -12.64 -6.62 -19.60
N GLY A 472 -12.75 -7.50 -20.61
CA GLY A 472 -13.94 -7.63 -21.44
C GLY A 472 -14.26 -6.32 -22.17
N GLU A 473 -15.50 -5.83 -22.03
CA GLU A 473 -15.96 -4.57 -22.63
C GLU A 473 -15.67 -3.33 -21.74
N LEU A 474 -15.02 -3.51 -20.59
CA LEU A 474 -14.75 -2.43 -19.65
C LEU A 474 -13.58 -1.56 -20.10
N ARG A 475 -13.54 -0.32 -19.63
CA ARG A 475 -12.50 0.64 -19.97
C ARG A 475 -11.32 0.59 -19.02
N GLY A 476 -10.10 0.68 -19.54
CA GLY A 476 -8.89 0.82 -18.74
C GLY A 476 -8.34 -0.52 -18.24
N GLY A 477 -7.63 -0.48 -17.12
CA GLY A 477 -6.88 -1.59 -16.53
C GLY A 477 -6.18 -1.11 -15.25
N LYS A 478 -5.26 -1.90 -14.70
CA LYS A 478 -4.44 -1.55 -13.53
C LYS A 478 -3.90 -0.12 -13.64
N TYR A 479 -3.78 0.57 -12.50
CA TYR A 479 -3.45 1.98 -12.34
C TYR A 479 -4.51 3.01 -12.75
N LEU A 480 -5.62 2.61 -13.39
CA LEU A 480 -6.67 3.53 -13.81
C LEU A 480 -7.93 3.34 -12.96
N ALA A 481 -8.61 4.44 -12.63
CA ALA A 481 -9.87 4.45 -11.87
C ALA A 481 -11.11 4.13 -12.74
N TYR A 482 -10.88 3.74 -13.99
CA TYR A 482 -11.91 3.25 -14.90
C TYR A 482 -12.40 1.86 -14.48
N GLU A 483 -13.53 1.42 -15.02
CA GLU A 483 -14.14 0.13 -14.66
C GLU A 483 -13.14 -1.03 -14.76
N GLY A 484 -12.41 -1.15 -15.87
CA GLY A 484 -11.46 -2.24 -16.09
C GLY A 484 -10.26 -2.26 -15.15
N GLY A 485 -10.02 -1.19 -14.37
CA GLY A 485 -8.96 -1.17 -13.36
C GLY A 485 -9.38 -1.57 -11.96
N GLN A 486 -10.68 -1.60 -11.66
CA GLN A 486 -11.21 -1.81 -10.32
C GLN A 486 -12.38 -2.80 -10.26
N LYS A 487 -13.19 -2.91 -11.31
CA LYS A 487 -14.21 -3.96 -11.40
C LYS A 487 -13.50 -5.29 -11.63
N VAL A 488 -13.72 -6.25 -10.74
CA VAL A 488 -13.02 -7.53 -10.63
C VAL A 488 -14.03 -8.65 -10.43
N PRO A 489 -13.71 -9.92 -10.78
CA PRO A 489 -14.64 -11.00 -10.51
C PRO A 489 -14.86 -11.13 -8.99
N CYS A 490 -16.08 -11.49 -8.58
CA CYS A 490 -16.36 -11.82 -7.20
C CYS A 490 -17.43 -12.89 -7.10
N MET A 491 -17.10 -13.97 -6.40
CA MET A 491 -17.97 -15.11 -6.18
C MET A 491 -17.91 -15.52 -4.72
N ILE A 492 -19.06 -15.91 -4.16
CA ILE A 492 -19.16 -16.38 -2.78
C ILE A 492 -19.89 -17.71 -2.75
N ARG A 493 -19.30 -18.72 -2.11
CA ARG A 493 -19.93 -20.01 -1.84
C ARG A 493 -20.02 -20.21 -0.34
N TRP A 494 -21.20 -20.64 0.13
CA TRP A 494 -21.37 -21.18 1.46
C TRP A 494 -22.50 -22.21 1.41
N GLY A 495 -22.18 -23.48 1.64
CA GLY A 495 -23.17 -24.57 1.54
C GLY A 495 -24.31 -24.38 2.54
N ASN A 496 -23.97 -23.94 3.75
CA ASN A 496 -24.89 -23.64 4.85
C ASN A 496 -25.23 -22.15 4.95
N ASN A 497 -25.49 -21.49 3.82
CA ASN A 497 -25.82 -20.06 3.76
C ASN A 497 -27.10 -19.63 4.49
N ASN A 498 -27.80 -20.53 5.19
CA ASN A 498 -29.02 -20.25 5.96
C ASN A 498 -30.12 -19.51 5.17
N GLY A 499 -30.22 -19.76 3.87
CA GLY A 499 -31.19 -19.12 2.99
C GLY A 499 -30.88 -17.65 2.68
N LEU A 500 -29.62 -17.24 2.81
CA LEU A 500 -29.17 -15.91 2.37
C LEU A 500 -29.26 -15.77 0.84
N TRP A 501 -29.02 -16.82 0.06
CA TRP A 501 -29.21 -16.78 -1.40
C TRP A 501 -29.56 -18.16 -1.97
N GLU A 502 -30.12 -18.17 -3.18
CA GLU A 502 -30.25 -19.38 -3.99
C GLU A 502 -28.93 -19.62 -4.76
N LYS A 503 -28.53 -20.89 -4.88
CA LYS A 503 -27.30 -21.30 -5.58
C LYS A 503 -27.37 -20.91 -7.07
N GLY A 504 -26.26 -20.45 -7.63
CA GLY A 504 -26.15 -20.08 -9.04
C GLY A 504 -26.88 -18.78 -9.38
N THR A 505 -27.12 -17.92 -8.39
CA THR A 505 -27.70 -16.59 -8.63
C THR A 505 -26.62 -15.54 -8.84
N THR A 506 -26.99 -14.48 -9.54
CA THR A 506 -26.12 -13.32 -9.77
C THR A 506 -26.70 -12.08 -9.09
N ARG A 507 -25.84 -11.22 -8.54
CA ARG A 507 -26.20 -9.90 -8.00
C ARG A 507 -25.65 -8.80 -8.88
N SER A 508 -26.51 -7.86 -9.24
CA SER A 508 -26.13 -6.71 -10.07
C SER A 508 -26.01 -5.41 -9.27
N GLN A 509 -26.33 -5.42 -7.98
CA GLN A 509 -26.03 -4.29 -7.09
C GLN A 509 -24.51 -4.14 -6.92
N SER A 510 -24.05 -2.90 -6.79
CA SER A 510 -22.62 -2.64 -6.55
C SER A 510 -22.20 -3.13 -5.16
N ALA A 511 -20.97 -3.63 -5.05
CA ALA A 511 -20.27 -3.96 -3.82
C ALA A 511 -18.76 -3.67 -3.99
N THR A 512 -18.02 -3.46 -2.90
CA THR A 512 -16.58 -3.18 -2.97
C THR A 512 -15.76 -3.91 -1.90
N LEU A 513 -14.45 -4.00 -2.12
CA LEU A 513 -13.52 -4.75 -1.27
C LEU A 513 -13.48 -4.28 0.20
N VAL A 514 -13.76 -2.99 0.50
CA VAL A 514 -13.90 -2.51 1.89
C VAL A 514 -15.11 -3.13 2.61
N ASP A 515 -16.11 -3.62 1.89
CA ASP A 515 -17.31 -4.25 2.47
C ASP A 515 -17.06 -5.67 2.98
N VAL A 516 -15.93 -6.28 2.61
CA VAL A 516 -15.60 -7.66 3.00
C VAL A 516 -15.51 -7.82 4.51
N MET A 517 -14.79 -6.92 5.19
CA MET A 517 -14.64 -6.97 6.65
C MET A 517 -16.00 -6.96 7.38
N PRO A 518 -16.86 -5.93 7.21
CA PRO A 518 -18.14 -5.90 7.90
C PRO A 518 -19.07 -7.06 7.50
N THR A 519 -18.98 -7.53 6.26
CA THR A 519 -19.75 -8.70 5.80
C THR A 519 -19.31 -9.97 6.51
N LEU A 520 -18.00 -10.24 6.61
CA LEU A 520 -17.50 -11.45 7.26
C LEU A 520 -17.73 -11.45 8.77
N VAL A 521 -17.61 -10.28 9.42
CA VAL A 521 -17.98 -10.10 10.84
C VAL A 521 -19.44 -10.50 11.07
N GLU A 522 -20.36 -10.06 10.20
CA GLU A 522 -21.79 -10.41 10.30
C GLU A 522 -22.06 -11.88 9.94
N LEU A 523 -21.51 -12.40 8.84
CA LEU A 523 -21.74 -13.78 8.38
C LEU A 523 -21.21 -14.82 9.38
N CYS A 524 -20.05 -14.55 9.99
CA CYS A 524 -19.47 -15.42 11.01
C CYS A 524 -20.10 -15.20 12.39
N GLY A 525 -21.01 -14.23 12.53
CA GLY A 525 -21.69 -13.93 13.79
C GLY A 525 -20.74 -13.48 14.90
N ILE A 526 -19.67 -12.76 14.55
CA ILE A 526 -18.70 -12.23 15.51
C ILE A 526 -19.39 -11.14 16.34
N THR A 527 -19.35 -11.31 17.66
CA THR A 527 -19.93 -10.38 18.63
C THR A 527 -18.86 -9.76 19.51
N GLY A 528 -19.21 -8.73 20.27
CA GLY A 528 -18.34 -8.18 21.31
C GLY A 528 -19.11 -7.64 22.51
N ASN A 529 -18.37 -7.27 23.56
CA ASN A 529 -18.92 -6.69 24.79
C ASN A 529 -20.07 -7.51 25.42
N GLY A 530 -19.99 -8.85 25.34
CA GLY A 530 -21.01 -9.73 25.90
C GLY A 530 -22.25 -9.92 25.01
N GLY A 531 -22.08 -9.89 23.69
CA GLY A 531 -23.10 -10.29 22.72
C GLY A 531 -23.63 -9.18 21.80
N GLU A 532 -22.99 -8.01 21.74
CA GLU A 532 -23.26 -7.00 20.73
C GLU A 532 -22.95 -7.56 19.34
N LYS A 533 -23.94 -7.54 18.42
CA LYS A 533 -23.79 -8.09 17.07
C LYS A 533 -23.13 -7.08 16.13
N ASN A 534 -22.49 -7.58 15.08
CA ASN A 534 -21.82 -6.76 14.07
C ASN A 534 -20.77 -5.84 14.71
N TYR A 535 -19.97 -6.43 15.60
CA TYR A 535 -19.05 -5.72 16.46
C TYR A 535 -17.83 -5.24 15.66
N LEU A 536 -17.86 -3.99 15.22
CA LEU A 536 -16.83 -3.35 14.41
C LEU A 536 -16.02 -2.35 15.25
N PRO A 537 -14.80 -1.98 14.81
CA PRO A 537 -14.00 -0.96 15.48
C PRO A 537 -14.78 0.33 15.74
N PHE A 538 -14.77 0.81 16.99
CA PHE A 538 -15.55 1.97 17.43
C PHE A 538 -14.71 3.26 17.61
N ASP A 539 -13.39 3.13 17.65
CA ASP A 539 -12.46 4.27 17.84
C ASP A 539 -12.12 4.98 16.52
N ARG A 540 -12.59 4.44 15.39
CA ARG A 540 -12.29 4.92 14.04
C ARG A 540 -13.41 4.62 13.04
N ASP A 541 -13.44 5.37 11.96
CA ASP A 541 -14.39 5.13 10.85
C ASP A 541 -14.12 3.77 10.18
N ILE A 542 -15.18 3.00 9.90
CA ILE A 542 -15.14 1.87 8.96
C ILE A 542 -15.90 2.31 7.71
N ASP A 543 -15.25 2.22 6.53
CA ASP A 543 -15.83 2.71 5.28
C ASP A 543 -16.75 1.68 4.62
N GLY A 544 -16.45 0.40 4.83
CA GLY A 544 -17.26 -0.70 4.30
C GLY A 544 -18.62 -0.82 4.99
N VAL A 545 -19.57 -1.40 4.27
CA VAL A 545 -20.90 -1.77 4.77
C VAL A 545 -21.12 -3.27 4.62
N SER A 546 -21.96 -3.86 5.48
CA SER A 546 -22.26 -5.29 5.35
C SER A 546 -23.08 -5.56 4.08
N LEU A 547 -22.68 -6.58 3.31
CA LEU A 547 -23.37 -7.04 2.11
C LEU A 547 -24.52 -8.00 2.42
N VAL A 548 -24.76 -8.37 3.68
CA VAL A 548 -25.85 -9.31 4.04
C VAL A 548 -27.23 -8.87 3.52
N PRO A 549 -27.63 -7.59 3.57
CA PRO A 549 -28.87 -7.13 2.96
C PRO A 549 -28.90 -7.31 1.43
N LEU A 550 -27.77 -7.09 0.75
CA LEU A 550 -27.63 -7.31 -0.70
C LEU A 550 -27.76 -8.80 -1.02
N LEU A 551 -27.03 -9.65 -0.31
CA LEU A 551 -27.07 -11.10 -0.48
C LEU A 551 -28.50 -11.64 -0.33
N LYS A 552 -29.21 -11.19 0.71
CA LYS A 552 -30.53 -11.69 1.10
C LYS A 552 -31.70 -11.15 0.27
N ASN A 553 -31.70 -9.86 -0.05
CA ASN A 553 -32.88 -9.17 -0.57
C ASN A 553 -32.55 -8.22 -1.73
N ASP A 554 -31.42 -8.40 -2.42
CA ASP A 554 -30.99 -7.55 -3.54
C ASP A 554 -30.94 -6.06 -3.19
N THR A 555 -30.72 -5.75 -1.91
CA THR A 555 -30.73 -4.38 -1.39
C THR A 555 -29.56 -3.59 -1.96
N VAL A 556 -29.85 -2.37 -2.44
CA VAL A 556 -28.82 -1.41 -2.84
C VAL A 556 -28.15 -0.85 -1.59
N VAL A 557 -26.90 -1.25 -1.35
CA VAL A 557 -26.11 -0.82 -0.18
C VAL A 557 -25.26 0.43 -0.44
N HIS A 558 -24.83 0.66 -1.69
CA HIS A 558 -24.08 1.87 -2.06
C HIS A 558 -24.98 2.94 -2.66
N THR A 559 -25.43 3.83 -1.78
CA THR A 559 -26.20 5.03 -2.09
C THR A 559 -25.32 6.28 -1.92
N GLU A 560 -25.90 7.47 -2.00
CA GLU A 560 -25.20 8.72 -1.70
C GLU A 560 -24.62 8.76 -0.27
N GLU A 561 -25.22 8.04 0.68
CA GLU A 561 -24.75 7.95 2.06
C GLU A 561 -23.47 7.12 2.18
N HIS A 562 -23.37 6.03 1.42
CA HIS A 562 -22.24 5.09 1.40
C HIS A 562 -21.69 4.88 -0.02
N PRO A 563 -21.11 5.91 -0.66
CA PRO A 563 -20.67 5.81 -2.05
C PRO A 563 -19.34 5.04 -2.16
N ILE A 564 -19.13 4.39 -3.31
CA ILE A 564 -17.84 3.79 -3.66
C ILE A 564 -16.87 4.89 -4.09
N LEU A 565 -15.69 4.90 -3.47
CA LEU A 565 -14.62 5.88 -3.71
C LEU A 565 -13.52 5.28 -4.58
N HIS A 566 -13.33 5.84 -5.77
CA HIS A 566 -12.26 5.42 -6.69
C HIS A 566 -11.04 6.31 -6.51
N MET A 567 -10.12 5.87 -5.64
CA MET A 567 -8.94 6.64 -5.26
C MET A 567 -7.72 6.34 -6.15
N LYS A 568 -6.84 7.33 -6.29
CA LYS A 568 -5.51 7.19 -6.87
C LYS A 568 -4.55 8.21 -6.24
N ARG A 569 -3.52 7.69 -5.58
CA ARG A 569 -2.65 8.36 -4.62
C ARG A 569 -3.50 9.12 -3.58
N GLU A 570 -3.04 10.26 -3.12
CA GLU A 570 -3.77 11.17 -2.23
C GLU A 570 -4.97 11.91 -2.89
N SER A 571 -5.59 11.34 -3.92
CA SER A 571 -6.74 11.97 -4.60
C SER A 571 -7.85 11.00 -4.94
N LEU A 572 -9.08 11.40 -4.61
CA LEU A 572 -10.30 10.80 -5.16
C LEU A 572 -10.40 11.17 -6.65
N LYS A 573 -10.58 10.18 -7.52
CA LYS A 573 -10.68 10.36 -8.98
C LYS A 573 -12.11 10.27 -9.47
N ALA A 574 -12.86 9.32 -8.90
CA ALA A 574 -14.28 9.18 -9.14
C ALA A 574 -15.03 8.78 -7.88
N ILE A 575 -16.33 9.05 -7.90
CA ILE A 575 -17.30 8.61 -6.91
C ILE A 575 -18.42 7.86 -7.65
N GLN A 576 -18.88 6.75 -7.08
CA GLN A 576 -19.92 5.90 -7.64
C GLN A 576 -20.99 5.63 -6.59
N TYR A 577 -22.26 5.78 -6.96
CA TYR A 577 -23.38 5.34 -6.14
C TYR A 577 -24.65 5.16 -6.97
N THR A 578 -25.61 4.46 -6.37
CA THR A 578 -26.88 4.10 -6.99
C THR A 578 -28.01 5.01 -6.51
N VAL A 579 -28.88 5.42 -7.42
CA VAL A 579 -30.06 6.26 -7.16
C VAL A 579 -31.29 5.55 -7.71
N SER A 580 -32.43 5.60 -7.02
CA SER A 580 -33.66 5.04 -7.56
C SER A 580 -34.15 5.86 -8.76
N THR A 581 -34.74 5.18 -9.75
CA THR A 581 -35.37 5.84 -10.90
C THR A 581 -36.47 6.80 -10.45
N GLU A 582 -37.21 6.46 -9.40
CA GLU A 582 -38.20 7.35 -8.80
C GLU A 582 -37.57 8.66 -8.32
N ASP A 583 -36.44 8.61 -7.61
CA ASP A 583 -35.74 9.81 -7.15
C ASP A 583 -35.23 10.64 -8.33
N VAL A 584 -34.63 10.00 -9.33
CA VAL A 584 -34.19 10.70 -10.56
C VAL A 584 -35.36 11.43 -11.22
N LEU A 585 -36.51 10.76 -11.40
CA LEU A 585 -37.69 11.34 -12.06
C LEU A 585 -38.47 12.32 -11.16
N SER A 586 -38.23 12.33 -9.85
CA SER A 586 -38.81 13.31 -8.92
C SER A 586 -38.27 14.73 -9.17
N ARG A 587 -37.06 14.82 -9.75
CA ARG A 587 -36.39 16.07 -10.10
C ARG A 587 -37.11 16.73 -11.26
N LYS A 588 -37.42 18.02 -11.09
CA LYS A 588 -38.28 18.78 -12.02
C LYS A 588 -37.76 18.77 -13.46
N GLU A 589 -36.46 18.76 -13.63
CA GLU A 589 -35.74 18.74 -14.90
C GLU A 589 -35.78 17.39 -15.63
N TYR A 590 -36.01 16.28 -14.92
CA TYR A 590 -35.98 14.92 -15.48
C TYR A 590 -37.33 14.23 -15.51
N LYS A 591 -38.38 14.83 -14.91
CA LYS A 591 -39.72 14.24 -14.82
C LYS A 591 -40.30 13.73 -16.14
N ASP A 592 -39.98 14.38 -17.26
CA ASP A 592 -40.47 14.02 -18.60
C ASP A 592 -39.47 13.18 -19.41
N TYR A 593 -38.35 12.74 -18.81
CA TYR A 593 -37.36 11.89 -19.47
C TYR A 593 -37.94 10.49 -19.69
N LYS A 594 -37.71 9.95 -20.89
CA LYS A 594 -38.23 8.63 -21.32
C LYS A 594 -37.13 7.77 -21.93
N TYR A 595 -35.91 7.91 -21.42
CA TYR A 595 -34.78 7.11 -21.89
C TYR A 595 -34.92 5.67 -21.39
N PRO A 596 -34.54 4.66 -22.20
CA PRO A 596 -34.63 3.24 -21.82
C PRO A 596 -34.00 2.94 -20.45
N VAL A 597 -32.85 3.54 -20.17
CA VAL A 597 -32.16 3.39 -18.88
C VAL A 597 -33.04 3.74 -17.68
N LEU A 598 -33.96 4.70 -17.80
CA LEU A 598 -34.91 5.09 -16.75
C LEU A 598 -36.24 4.31 -16.81
N THR A 599 -36.60 3.70 -17.94
CA THR A 599 -37.86 2.94 -18.03
C THR A 599 -37.68 1.48 -17.70
N ASP A 600 -36.47 0.95 -17.89
CA ASP A 600 -36.18 -0.47 -17.83
C ASP A 600 -35.51 -0.88 -16.51
N ASN A 601 -35.10 0.11 -15.70
CA ASN A 601 -34.41 -0.11 -14.42
C ASN A 601 -35.14 0.58 -13.27
N GLU A 602 -35.25 -0.10 -12.13
CA GLU A 602 -35.72 0.49 -10.87
C GLU A 602 -34.64 1.38 -10.22
N TYR A 603 -33.36 1.04 -10.45
CA TYR A 603 -32.20 1.70 -9.88
C TYR A 603 -31.17 2.03 -10.96
N ILE A 604 -30.52 3.18 -10.83
CA ILE A 604 -29.52 3.69 -11.77
C ILE A 604 -28.20 3.90 -11.03
N THR A 605 -27.16 3.20 -11.47
CA THR A 605 -25.80 3.37 -10.94
C THR A 605 -25.07 4.45 -11.73
N PHE A 606 -24.65 5.51 -11.05
CA PHE A 606 -23.87 6.58 -11.64
C PHE A 606 -22.41 6.49 -11.19
N LYS A 607 -21.49 6.91 -12.07
CA LYS A 607 -20.08 7.11 -11.75
C LYS A 607 -19.61 8.44 -12.27
N TYR A 608 -19.08 9.28 -11.39
CA TYR A 608 -18.65 10.63 -11.71
C TYR A 608 -17.15 10.80 -11.55
N PHE A 609 -16.48 11.26 -12.61
CA PHE A 609 -15.06 11.59 -12.62
C PHE A 609 -14.84 13.10 -12.54
N GLN A 610 -13.95 13.51 -11.64
CA GLN A 610 -13.52 14.90 -11.53
C GLN A 610 -12.19 15.12 -12.25
N ARG A 611 -12.14 16.13 -13.13
CA ARG A 611 -10.93 16.60 -13.82
C ARG A 611 -10.17 15.47 -14.51
N ILE A 612 -10.88 14.61 -15.24
CA ILE A 612 -10.30 13.60 -16.10
C ILE A 612 -9.50 14.28 -17.23
N GLN A 613 -8.39 13.65 -17.61
CA GLN A 613 -7.62 13.99 -18.80
C GLN A 613 -8.02 13.01 -19.90
N ASN A 614 -8.25 13.50 -21.12
CA ASN A 614 -8.57 12.62 -22.24
C ASN A 614 -7.39 11.67 -22.54
N ASP A 615 -7.67 10.38 -22.68
CA ASP A 615 -6.70 9.32 -22.97
C ASP A 615 -6.18 9.35 -24.40
N ASN A 616 -6.78 10.17 -25.29
CA ASN A 616 -6.33 10.29 -26.67
C ASN A 616 -5.01 11.07 -26.75
N SER A 617 -3.90 10.35 -26.87
CA SER A 617 -2.55 10.92 -26.99
C SER A 617 -2.36 11.84 -28.22
N ALA A 618 -3.21 11.72 -29.25
CA ALA A 618 -3.19 12.61 -30.42
C ALA A 618 -3.90 13.95 -30.17
N PHE A 619 -4.76 14.04 -29.16
CA PHE A 619 -5.48 15.24 -28.78
C PHE A 619 -5.31 15.49 -27.27
N PHE A 620 -4.21 16.13 -26.91
CA PHE A 620 -4.08 16.71 -25.56
C PHE A 620 -5.16 17.77 -25.39
N ASP A 621 -6.30 17.38 -24.82
CA ASP A 621 -7.30 18.34 -24.41
C ASP A 621 -6.63 19.25 -23.37
N LYS A 622 -6.50 20.52 -23.71
CA LYS A 622 -5.76 21.49 -22.89
C LYS A 622 -6.43 21.70 -21.51
N TYR A 623 -7.68 21.23 -21.38
CA TYR A 623 -8.54 21.41 -20.23
C TYR A 623 -9.04 20.05 -19.74
N ARG A 624 -8.88 19.81 -18.44
CA ARG A 624 -9.47 18.66 -17.74
C ARG A 624 -10.98 18.83 -17.67
N LYS A 625 -11.75 17.77 -17.92
CA LYS A 625 -13.22 17.80 -17.93
C LYS A 625 -13.78 16.86 -16.86
N ASN A 626 -15.01 17.13 -16.44
CA ASN A 626 -15.74 16.25 -15.54
C ASN A 626 -16.72 15.39 -16.34
N TRP A 627 -16.74 14.09 -16.09
CA TRP A 627 -17.57 13.13 -16.81
C TRP A 627 -18.48 12.40 -15.84
N LEU A 628 -19.76 12.33 -16.20
CA LEU A 628 -20.75 11.48 -15.54
C LEU A 628 -21.03 10.31 -16.47
N HIS A 629 -20.97 9.09 -15.95
CA HIS A 629 -21.36 7.87 -16.65
C HIS A 629 -22.54 7.22 -15.93
N ILE A 630 -23.36 6.49 -16.68
CA ILE A 630 -24.42 5.64 -16.14
C ILE A 630 -23.98 4.20 -16.40
N LEU A 631 -23.56 3.51 -15.35
CA LEU A 631 -23.02 2.15 -15.47
C LEU A 631 -24.12 1.12 -15.75
N SER A 632 -25.37 1.44 -15.41
CA SER A 632 -26.53 0.58 -15.68
C SER A 632 -26.81 0.35 -17.17
N ASP A 633 -26.36 1.23 -18.07
CA ASP A 633 -26.50 1.05 -19.53
C ASP A 633 -25.18 1.14 -20.32
N ASP A 634 -24.09 1.57 -19.69
CA ASP A 634 -22.78 1.75 -20.32
C ASP A 634 -21.64 1.44 -19.34
N ALA A 635 -21.46 0.15 -19.03
CA ALA A 635 -20.36 -0.35 -18.21
C ALA A 635 -18.97 -0.08 -18.82
N GLY A 636 -18.89 0.23 -20.12
CA GLY A 636 -17.64 0.60 -20.79
C GLY A 636 -17.23 2.06 -20.62
N GLU A 637 -18.02 2.89 -19.92
CA GLU A 637 -17.74 4.32 -19.69
C GLU A 637 -17.49 5.08 -21.02
N ASN A 638 -18.25 4.75 -22.07
CA ASN A 638 -18.10 5.29 -23.42
C ASN A 638 -18.81 6.63 -23.59
N LEU A 639 -19.91 6.85 -22.87
CA LEU A 639 -20.84 7.95 -23.03
C LEU A 639 -20.76 8.91 -21.84
N ASN A 640 -20.29 10.13 -22.08
CA ASN A 640 -20.36 11.20 -21.09
C ASN A 640 -21.79 11.78 -21.02
N ARG A 641 -22.43 11.63 -19.87
CA ARG A 641 -23.80 12.03 -19.55
C ARG A 641 -23.90 13.36 -18.79
N SER A 642 -22.79 14.06 -18.51
CA SER A 642 -22.81 15.30 -17.71
C SER A 642 -23.73 16.38 -18.27
N SER A 643 -23.88 16.49 -19.60
CA SER A 643 -24.77 17.48 -20.21
C SER A 643 -26.24 17.07 -20.21
N VAL A 644 -26.52 15.76 -20.06
CA VAL A 644 -27.89 15.21 -20.01
C VAL A 644 -28.42 15.24 -18.58
N TYR A 645 -27.56 14.95 -17.60
CA TYR A 645 -27.91 14.96 -16.17
C TYR A 645 -27.01 15.94 -15.38
N PRO A 646 -27.11 17.26 -15.65
CA PRO A 646 -26.22 18.25 -15.06
C PRO A 646 -26.35 18.37 -13.53
N THR A 647 -27.55 18.25 -12.98
CA THR A 647 -27.82 18.32 -11.54
C THR A 647 -27.20 17.13 -10.80
N ILE A 648 -27.37 15.91 -11.30
CA ILE A 648 -26.71 14.71 -10.74
C ILE A 648 -25.18 14.88 -10.79
N ALA A 649 -24.64 15.37 -11.90
CA ALA A 649 -23.21 15.62 -12.04
C ALA A 649 -22.68 16.68 -11.06
N GLU A 650 -23.49 17.68 -10.71
CA GLU A 650 -23.15 18.71 -9.72
C GLU A 650 -23.19 18.16 -8.30
N GLU A 651 -24.24 17.42 -7.92
CA GLU A 651 -24.37 16.76 -6.61
C GLU A 651 -23.20 15.79 -6.35
N MET A 652 -22.88 14.91 -7.31
CA MET A 652 -21.76 13.98 -7.17
C MET A 652 -20.42 14.72 -7.01
N ASN A 653 -20.24 15.85 -7.68
CA ASN A 653 -19.04 16.68 -7.54
C ASN A 653 -18.97 17.34 -6.16
N GLU A 654 -20.10 17.85 -5.65
CA GLU A 654 -20.19 18.44 -4.31
C GLU A 654 -19.88 17.40 -3.24
N LYS A 655 -20.50 16.21 -3.32
CA LYS A 655 -20.24 15.08 -2.42
C LYS A 655 -18.77 14.65 -2.44
N MET A 656 -18.18 14.55 -3.63
CA MET A 656 -16.76 14.24 -3.79
C MET A 656 -15.84 15.29 -3.13
N ASN A 657 -16.19 16.58 -3.23
CA ASN A 657 -15.43 17.66 -2.58
C ASN A 657 -15.61 17.66 -1.06
N GLU A 658 -16.79 17.33 -0.57
CA GLU A 658 -17.09 17.17 0.86
C GLU A 658 -16.24 16.06 1.47
N ILE A 659 -16.26 14.87 0.87
CA ILE A 659 -15.47 13.71 1.33
C ILE A 659 -13.98 14.06 1.37
N MET A 660 -13.44 14.66 0.30
CA MET A 660 -12.03 15.06 0.27
C MET A 660 -11.68 16.16 1.26
N LYS A 661 -12.65 17.00 1.66
CA LYS A 661 -12.45 17.98 2.73
C LYS A 661 -12.38 17.28 4.08
N ASN A 662 -13.25 16.31 4.34
CA ASN A 662 -13.28 15.53 5.58
C ASN A 662 -11.98 14.71 5.73
N PHE A 663 -11.57 13.97 4.70
CA PHE A 663 -10.28 13.27 4.65
C PHE A 663 -9.07 14.16 4.94
N LYS A 664 -9.10 15.43 4.55
CA LYS A 664 -7.99 16.36 4.84
C LYS A 664 -8.04 16.93 6.25
N ALA A 665 -9.24 17.05 6.83
CA ALA A 665 -9.42 17.52 8.19
C ALA A 665 -9.03 16.42 9.18
N ASP A 666 -9.47 15.19 8.90
CA ASP A 666 -9.14 13.99 9.65
C ASP A 666 -8.85 12.85 8.68
N ARG A 667 -7.56 12.60 8.44
CA ARG A 667 -7.10 11.51 7.57
C ARG A 667 -7.36 10.16 8.21
N ARG A 668 -7.18 10.03 9.53
CA ARG A 668 -7.27 8.74 10.23
C ARG A 668 -8.72 8.34 10.52
N GLY A 669 -9.68 9.26 10.44
CA GLY A 669 -11.08 9.01 10.78
C GLY A 669 -11.19 8.59 12.23
N ILE A 670 -10.65 9.41 13.13
CA ILE A 670 -10.57 9.15 14.57
C ILE A 670 -11.90 9.55 15.18
N ASN A 671 -12.50 8.64 15.95
CA ASN A 671 -13.63 8.99 16.80
C ASN A 671 -13.11 9.75 18.04
N GLU A 672 -13.09 11.08 17.98
CA GLU A 672 -12.57 11.92 19.08
C GLU A 672 -13.33 11.67 20.40
N GLU A 673 -14.64 11.39 20.35
CA GLU A 673 -15.47 11.14 21.55
C GLU A 673 -14.99 9.94 22.37
N TYR A 674 -14.31 8.96 21.75
CA TYR A 674 -13.74 7.83 22.46
C TYR A 674 -12.45 8.18 23.22
N TYR A 675 -11.70 9.17 22.73
CA TYR A 675 -10.39 9.57 23.29
C TYR A 675 -10.47 10.74 24.28
N GLU A 676 -11.62 11.42 24.38
CA GLU A 676 -11.93 12.45 25.40
C GLU A 676 -12.42 11.83 26.73
#